data_AF-A0AAI9YHL3-F1
#
_entry.id   AF-A0AAI9YHL3-F1
#
_cell.length_a   1.000
_cell.length_b   1.000
_cell.length_c   1.000
_cell.angle_alpha   90.00
_cell.angle_beta   90.00
_cell.angle_gamma   90.00
#
_symmetry.space_group_name_H-M   'P 1'
#
loop_
_entity.id
_entity.type
_entity.pdbx_description
1 polymer ?
#
loop_
_entity_poly.entity_id
_entity_poly.type
_entity_poly.pdbx_seq_one_letter_code
_entity_poly.pdbx_strand_id
1 'polypeptide(L)'
;MEPVSVPLSYFLATLAIFAFLHFYKRPRGNVPVPSFNPNVTFRIRGVPLTWSGNDLELHLSELDPLSKPVVKSIAREIHGRSNTATVTFKIPPSQFQAHKLSRPPWYIQLPDVSVEGRRSLQSQSMMIDDDFEGMTTLHMPSSKGHKIDVVAIPGLGGHAFGSFKERGGSHMWLRDSLPFHLREAKDKTQIARVITWGYNSTLADSKSIQKIEDLAKKLRNSLLPLAGPPTRPIILIAHSMGGLIAKQALIDMFKSDNEQDSQIVRAVYGIAFFGVPHLGMKIESLIPIVESGPNLPLLQSLDRLGSQIISVGEKEFPAALGGEGDSEIVYFYETHVSPTAQKDEAGNWEMTGRPELLVDQESATHRRRWEGGAQHTCPIARTHSNMVKFGPHDDEYDNVIERLKILARNSLVARDETLEIEREREKQWNKHNGAPRPHSIPSKSFSSLHEKDLDQDFPGRLLWYREPVGDNGYPLGTTVEPHIESQNSVKPIGETILTCRRIVNLQIRGHIKWIDPGRYRSQWVFWFFAGKNCPSSSQSVPPCWSPDGSPENTIRERYFPADLIEMGKPMPDSPWFYPWNLRCSAGRARSPNNFLGQFVDADITPRFPPQLLEDGYKEQVIGPGLWNTFRNTGWCEVPGPEVEVGSDGEAFLMVSKDFERKWIGGFSFGGVRLDPC
;
A
#
# COMPACT_ATOMS: atom_id res chain seq x y z
N MET A 1 40.08 57.18 35.30
CA MET A 1 40.45 55.88 34.71
C MET A 1 39.42 54.88 35.18
N GLU A 2 38.38 54.65 34.39
CA GLU A 2 37.35 53.65 34.68
C GLU A 2 37.88 52.24 34.35
N PRO A 3 37.48 51.20 35.10
CA PRO A 3 37.85 49.83 34.83
C PRO A 3 36.99 49.27 33.69
N VAL A 4 37.65 48.74 32.67
CA VAL A 4 37.01 48.08 31.51
C VAL A 4 36.37 46.77 31.99
N SER A 5 35.05 46.67 31.88
CA SER A 5 34.29 45.43 32.10
C SER A 5 34.41 44.53 30.87
N VAL A 6 34.98 43.35 31.06
CA VAL A 6 35.01 42.29 30.03
C VAL A 6 33.66 41.56 30.08
N PRO A 7 32.95 41.38 28.95
CA PRO A 7 31.64 40.77 28.95
C PRO A 7 31.71 39.26 29.26
N LEU A 8 30.75 38.80 30.08
CA LEU A 8 30.58 37.42 30.58
C LEU A 8 30.57 36.33 29.48
N SER A 9 30.35 36.73 28.22
CA SER A 9 30.39 35.86 27.03
C SER A 9 31.78 35.28 26.74
N TYR A 10 32.86 35.98 27.09
CA TYR A 10 34.23 35.49 26.88
C TYR A 10 34.66 34.43 27.92
N PHE A 11 34.09 34.47 29.12
CA PHE A 11 34.35 33.49 30.19
C PHE A 11 33.64 32.15 29.93
N LEU A 12 32.44 32.18 29.33
CA LEU A 12 31.70 30.98 28.93
C LEU A 12 32.31 30.31 27.69
N ALA A 13 32.84 31.07 26.74
CA ALA A 13 33.51 30.53 25.55
C ALA A 13 34.83 29.82 25.90
N THR A 14 35.58 30.32 26.89
CA THR A 14 36.86 29.71 27.34
C THR A 14 36.64 28.45 28.18
N LEU A 15 35.58 28.39 29.00
CA LEU A 15 35.16 27.16 29.71
C LEU A 15 34.66 26.07 28.75
N ALA A 16 33.95 26.43 27.67
CA ALA A 16 33.51 25.49 26.65
C ALA A 16 34.70 24.90 25.85
N ILE A 17 35.73 25.71 25.54
CA ILE A 17 36.93 25.25 24.85
C ILE A 17 37.81 24.35 25.76
N PHE A 18 37.91 24.65 27.06
CA PHE A 18 38.63 23.79 28.00
C PHE A 18 37.89 22.47 28.29
N ALA A 19 36.55 22.48 28.37
CA ALA A 19 35.75 21.26 28.46
C ALA A 19 35.85 20.40 27.18
N PHE A 20 35.85 21.05 26.01
CA PHE A 20 36.03 20.39 24.71
C PHE A 20 37.41 19.75 24.56
N LEU A 21 38.48 20.43 25.00
CA LEU A 21 39.85 19.89 24.99
C LEU A 21 40.11 18.84 26.09
N HIS A 22 39.41 18.90 27.23
CA HIS A 22 39.52 17.91 28.29
C HIS A 22 38.76 16.61 27.96
N PHE A 23 37.61 16.70 27.26
CA PHE A 23 36.88 15.51 26.76
C PHE A 23 37.62 14.82 25.59
N TYR A 24 38.36 15.54 24.76
CA TYR A 24 39.14 14.95 23.65
C TYR A 24 40.48 14.33 24.05
N LYS A 25 40.95 14.55 25.29
CA LYS A 25 42.22 14.02 25.82
C LYS A 25 42.05 12.94 26.90
N ARG A 26 40.90 12.26 26.96
CA ARG A 26 40.88 10.96 27.67
C ARG A 26 41.68 9.95 26.84
N PRO A 27 42.71 9.28 27.40
CA PRO A 27 43.32 8.17 26.71
C PRO A 27 42.21 7.14 26.47
N ARG A 28 41.94 6.85 25.19
CA ARG A 28 41.14 5.70 24.81
C ARG A 28 41.83 4.49 25.45
N GLY A 29 41.26 3.96 26.52
CA GLY A 29 41.63 2.64 27.01
C GLY A 29 41.58 1.70 25.83
N ASN A 30 42.58 0.82 25.70
CA ASN A 30 42.70 -0.16 24.63
C ASN A 30 41.36 -0.86 24.42
N VAL A 31 40.59 -0.43 23.41
CA VAL A 31 39.45 -1.17 22.91
C VAL A 31 40.05 -2.44 22.32
N PRO A 32 39.65 -3.64 22.76
CA PRO A 32 40.09 -4.87 22.14
C PRO A 32 39.78 -4.78 20.64
N VAL A 33 40.79 -5.00 19.80
CA VAL A 33 40.59 -5.12 18.36
C VAL A 33 39.52 -6.21 18.16
N PRO A 34 38.37 -5.94 17.52
CA PRO A 34 37.38 -6.98 17.29
C PRO A 34 38.04 -8.07 16.46
N SER A 35 38.12 -9.28 16.99
CA SER A 35 38.53 -10.45 16.22
C SER A 35 37.59 -10.55 15.02
N PHE A 36 38.13 -10.57 13.81
CA PHE A 36 37.32 -10.74 12.60
C PHE A 36 36.46 -12.00 12.73
N ASN A 37 35.15 -11.85 12.60
CA ASN A 37 34.23 -12.96 12.60
C ASN A 37 34.14 -13.52 11.17
N PRO A 38 34.65 -14.75 10.91
CA PRO A 38 34.62 -15.34 9.57
C PRO A 38 33.20 -15.60 9.04
N ASN A 39 32.16 -15.45 9.88
CA ASN A 39 30.76 -15.60 9.52
C ASN A 39 30.10 -14.28 9.06
N VAL A 40 30.87 -13.20 8.86
CA VAL A 40 30.36 -11.96 8.26
C VAL A 40 30.17 -12.18 6.76
N THR A 41 28.95 -11.87 6.29
CA THR A 41 28.61 -11.88 4.87
C THR A 41 28.61 -10.44 4.38
N PHE A 42 29.30 -10.20 3.27
CA PHE A 42 29.37 -8.92 2.57
C PHE A 42 28.45 -8.96 1.35
N ARG A 43 27.97 -7.79 0.94
CA ARG A 43 27.27 -7.55 -0.32
C ARG A 43 28.26 -6.97 -1.34
N ILE A 44 28.20 -7.43 -2.58
CA ILE A 44 28.90 -6.82 -3.71
C ILE A 44 27.86 -6.31 -4.70
N ARG A 45 27.88 -5.02 -4.99
CA ARG A 45 27.01 -4.35 -5.96
C ARG A 45 27.77 -3.99 -7.21
N GLY A 46 27.05 -3.87 -8.33
CA GLY A 46 27.63 -3.45 -9.61
C GLY A 46 28.35 -4.57 -10.36
N VAL A 47 28.16 -5.83 -9.95
CA VAL A 47 28.75 -6.99 -10.63
C VAL A 47 28.24 -7.03 -12.08
N PRO A 48 29.10 -7.20 -13.10
CA PRO A 48 28.66 -7.24 -14.48
C PRO A 48 27.61 -8.32 -14.75
N LEU A 49 26.66 -8.02 -15.65
CA LEU A 49 25.57 -8.94 -16.00
C LEU A 49 26.07 -10.26 -16.62
N THR A 50 27.26 -10.22 -17.24
CA THR A 50 27.90 -11.36 -17.90
C THR A 50 28.67 -12.26 -16.94
N TRP A 51 28.95 -11.82 -15.71
CA TRP A 51 29.76 -12.58 -14.76
C TRP A 51 28.93 -13.62 -14.04
N SER A 52 29.46 -14.84 -13.98
CA SER A 52 29.00 -15.90 -13.09
C SER A 52 29.58 -15.73 -11.67
N GLY A 53 29.08 -16.53 -10.73
CA GLY A 53 29.66 -16.59 -9.38
C GLY A 53 31.13 -17.00 -9.39
N ASN A 54 31.53 -17.90 -10.30
CA ASN A 54 32.92 -18.35 -10.43
C ASN A 54 33.83 -17.23 -10.97
N ASP A 55 33.35 -16.44 -11.95
CA ASP A 55 34.11 -15.31 -12.48
C ASP A 55 34.37 -14.26 -11.41
N LEU A 56 33.35 -13.97 -10.60
CA LEU A 56 33.46 -13.05 -9.47
C LEU A 56 34.41 -13.58 -8.39
N GLU A 57 34.31 -14.86 -8.02
CA GLU A 57 35.18 -15.47 -7.00
C GLU A 57 36.64 -15.50 -7.44
N LEU A 58 36.89 -15.80 -8.72
CA LEU A 58 38.22 -15.77 -9.33
C LEU A 58 38.78 -14.35 -9.31
N HIS A 59 38.01 -13.36 -9.74
CA HIS A 59 38.45 -11.96 -9.73
C HIS A 59 38.77 -11.45 -8.31
N LEU A 60 37.93 -11.76 -7.32
CA LEU A 60 38.21 -11.39 -5.92
C LEU A 60 39.46 -12.11 -5.38
N SER A 61 39.69 -13.35 -5.79
CA SER A 61 40.88 -14.11 -5.41
C SER A 61 42.15 -13.56 -6.05
N GLU A 62 42.08 -13.01 -7.26
CA GLU A 62 43.20 -12.32 -7.91
C GLU A 62 43.55 -11.01 -7.18
N LEU A 63 42.53 -10.27 -6.71
CA LEU A 63 42.72 -9.01 -5.97
C LEU A 63 43.31 -9.23 -4.58
N ASP A 64 42.88 -10.28 -3.88
CA ASP A 64 43.41 -10.68 -2.58
C ASP A 64 43.39 -12.21 -2.40
N PRO A 65 44.47 -12.91 -2.80
CA PRO A 65 44.56 -14.36 -2.73
C PRO A 65 44.47 -14.93 -1.31
N LEU A 66 44.81 -14.14 -0.29
CA LEU A 66 44.80 -14.59 1.10
C LEU A 66 43.39 -14.57 1.68
N SER A 67 42.52 -13.68 1.20
CA SER A 67 41.16 -13.51 1.71
C SER A 67 40.24 -14.73 1.52
N LYS A 68 40.55 -15.58 0.52
CA LYS A 68 39.79 -16.80 0.14
C LYS A 68 38.28 -16.51 0.08
N PRO A 69 37.84 -15.67 -0.87
CA PRO A 69 36.42 -15.32 -1.03
C PRO A 69 35.60 -16.57 -1.36
N VAL A 70 34.36 -16.59 -0.90
CA VAL A 70 33.37 -17.61 -1.25
C VAL A 70 32.07 -16.89 -1.62
N VAL A 71 31.70 -16.97 -2.90
CA VAL A 71 30.45 -16.37 -3.41
C VAL A 71 29.29 -17.29 -3.05
N LYS A 72 28.35 -16.79 -2.25
CA LYS A 72 27.17 -17.55 -1.76
C LYS A 72 25.95 -17.36 -2.65
N SER A 73 25.79 -16.20 -3.26
CA SER A 73 24.75 -15.96 -4.26
C SER A 73 25.18 -14.88 -5.24
N ILE A 74 24.64 -14.94 -6.45
CA ILE A 74 24.69 -13.88 -7.45
C ILE A 74 23.29 -13.77 -8.07
N ALA A 75 22.74 -12.57 -8.15
CA ALA A 75 21.40 -12.34 -8.66
C ALA A 75 21.31 -11.00 -9.38
N ARG A 76 20.52 -10.95 -10.45
CA ARG A 76 20.27 -9.71 -11.19
C ARG A 76 19.42 -8.77 -10.35
N GLU A 77 19.86 -7.52 -10.20
CA GLU A 77 19.13 -6.54 -9.42
C GLU A 77 17.81 -6.12 -10.07
N ILE A 78 16.89 -5.61 -9.25
CA ILE A 78 15.55 -5.19 -9.70
C ILE A 78 15.59 -4.11 -10.77
N HIS A 79 16.60 -3.23 -10.74
CA HIS A 79 16.78 -2.20 -11.77
C HIS A 79 17.41 -2.73 -13.07
N GLY A 80 17.78 -4.01 -13.14
CA GLY A 80 18.22 -4.71 -14.35
C GLY A 80 19.62 -4.37 -14.88
N ARG A 81 20.27 -3.31 -14.37
CA ARG A 81 21.58 -2.78 -14.83
C ARG A 81 22.81 -3.57 -14.39
N SER A 82 22.73 -4.33 -13.28
CA SER A 82 23.86 -5.09 -12.75
C SER A 82 23.38 -6.32 -11.96
N ASN A 83 24.31 -7.20 -11.64
CA ASN A 83 24.15 -8.23 -10.63
C ASN A 83 24.59 -7.70 -9.26
N THR A 84 24.08 -8.35 -8.23
CA THR A 84 24.54 -8.23 -6.85
C THR A 84 24.88 -9.62 -6.33
N ALA A 85 25.89 -9.71 -5.47
CA ALA A 85 26.34 -10.97 -4.89
C ALA A 85 26.43 -10.88 -3.37
N THR A 86 26.30 -12.04 -2.70
CA THR A 86 26.66 -12.19 -1.29
C THR A 86 27.94 -13.01 -1.19
N VAL A 87 28.92 -12.52 -0.42
CA VAL A 87 30.26 -13.11 -0.33
C VAL A 87 30.69 -13.23 1.13
N THR A 88 31.32 -14.33 1.47
CA THR A 88 32.00 -14.53 2.75
C THR A 88 33.49 -14.69 2.52
N PHE A 89 34.33 -14.07 3.34
CA PHE A 89 35.79 -14.23 3.26
C PHE A 89 36.27 -15.08 4.44
N LYS A 90 37.09 -16.10 4.17
CA LYS A 90 37.64 -16.93 5.26
C LYS A 90 38.66 -16.14 6.09
N ILE A 91 39.36 -15.22 5.44
CA ILE A 91 40.32 -14.29 6.05
C ILE A 91 39.89 -12.89 5.63
N PRO A 92 39.87 -11.90 6.54
CA PRO A 92 39.46 -10.54 6.19
C PRO A 92 40.34 -10.02 5.05
N PRO A 93 39.75 -9.46 3.96
CA PRO A 93 40.51 -8.76 2.95
C PRO A 93 41.50 -7.75 3.54
N SER A 94 42.72 -7.73 3.01
CA SER A 94 43.81 -6.84 3.40
C SER A 94 43.39 -5.36 3.38
N GLN A 95 42.49 -4.98 2.48
CA GLN A 95 41.89 -3.64 2.40
C GLN A 95 41.12 -3.26 3.67
N PHE A 96 40.49 -4.23 4.34
CA PHE A 96 39.82 -4.02 5.63
C PHE A 96 40.79 -4.09 6.82
N GLN A 97 42.01 -4.61 6.63
CA GLN A 97 43.05 -4.66 7.66
C GLN A 97 43.95 -3.41 7.66
N ALA A 98 44.23 -2.85 6.48
CA ALA A 98 45.18 -1.74 6.29
C ALA A 98 44.70 -0.40 6.86
N HIS A 99 43.39 -0.19 6.94
CA HIS A 99 42.81 0.99 7.54
C HIS A 99 42.17 0.64 8.89
N LYS A 100 42.92 0.85 9.99
CA LYS A 100 42.45 0.73 11.39
C LYS A 100 41.22 1.61 11.75
N LEU A 101 40.57 2.25 10.78
CA LEU A 101 39.50 3.25 10.95
C LEU A 101 38.42 3.28 9.85
N SER A 102 38.46 2.49 8.78
CA SER A 102 37.39 2.52 7.76
C SER A 102 36.78 1.15 7.54
N ARG A 103 35.58 0.97 8.12
CA ARG A 103 34.57 0.00 7.67
C ARG A 103 34.30 0.16 6.16
N PRO A 104 33.72 -0.83 5.47
CA PRO A 104 33.18 -0.66 4.11
C PRO A 104 32.43 0.69 3.92
N PRO A 105 32.38 1.24 2.69
CA PRO A 105 32.52 0.50 1.44
C PRO A 105 33.94 0.44 0.82
N TRP A 106 34.24 -0.70 0.19
CA TRP A 106 35.42 -0.88 -0.67
C TRP A 106 35.00 -0.86 -2.15
N TYR A 107 35.57 0.07 -2.94
CA TYR A 107 35.33 0.17 -4.38
C TYR A 107 36.41 -0.55 -5.19
N ILE A 108 35.99 -1.38 -6.15
CA ILE A 108 36.85 -2.11 -7.09
C ILE A 108 36.59 -1.57 -8.50
N GLN A 109 37.62 -1.06 -9.16
CA GLN A 109 37.51 -0.59 -10.54
C GLN A 109 37.56 -1.80 -11.49
N LEU A 110 36.62 -1.86 -12.43
CA LEU A 110 36.63 -2.88 -13.48
C LEU A 110 37.44 -2.37 -14.69
N PRO A 111 38.16 -3.27 -15.41
CA PRO A 111 38.86 -2.89 -16.62
C PRO A 111 37.88 -2.42 -17.71
N ASP A 112 38.29 -1.42 -18.50
CA ASP A 112 37.48 -0.87 -19.59
C ASP A 112 37.16 -1.95 -20.63
N VAL A 113 35.86 -2.20 -20.86
CA VAL A 113 35.41 -3.10 -21.93
C VAL A 113 35.32 -2.31 -23.24
N SER A 114 36.24 -2.56 -24.17
CA SER A 114 36.17 -2.04 -25.54
C SER A 114 35.30 -2.96 -26.40
N VAL A 115 34.09 -2.53 -26.72
CA VAL A 115 33.23 -3.21 -27.71
C VAL A 115 33.27 -2.40 -29.01
N GLU A 116 33.71 -3.04 -30.11
CA GLU A 116 33.65 -2.52 -31.48
C GLU A 116 34.19 -1.08 -31.67
N GLY A 117 35.37 -0.77 -31.13
CA GLY A 117 36.06 0.49 -31.42
C GLY A 117 35.43 1.76 -30.82
N ARG A 118 34.37 1.64 -30.01
CA ARG A 118 33.86 2.73 -29.17
C ARG A 118 34.34 2.52 -27.74
N ARG A 119 35.20 3.41 -27.23
CA ARG A 119 35.54 3.45 -25.80
C ARG A 119 34.26 3.75 -25.01
N SER A 120 33.92 2.87 -24.06
CA SER A 120 32.96 3.23 -23.02
C SER A 120 33.50 4.44 -22.26
N LEU A 121 32.74 5.53 -22.20
CA LEU A 121 33.11 6.74 -21.45
C LEU A 121 32.78 6.62 -19.94
N GLN A 122 32.28 5.46 -19.49
CA GLN A 122 31.94 5.22 -18.08
C GLN A 122 32.83 4.12 -17.50
N SER A 123 33.74 4.51 -16.59
CA SER A 123 34.44 3.57 -15.71
C SER A 123 33.43 2.83 -14.84
N GLN A 124 33.33 1.52 -15.02
CA GLN A 124 32.44 0.67 -14.24
C GLN A 124 33.15 0.25 -12.95
N SER A 125 32.47 0.33 -11.81
CA SER A 125 33.02 -0.09 -10.52
C SER A 125 32.08 -1.02 -9.77
N MET A 126 32.66 -1.94 -9.02
CA MET A 126 31.95 -2.75 -8.03
C MET A 126 32.16 -2.15 -6.64
N MET A 127 31.17 -2.31 -5.77
CA MET A 127 31.19 -1.83 -4.39
C MET A 127 30.94 -3.00 -3.45
N ILE A 128 31.83 -3.20 -2.48
CA ILE A 128 31.67 -4.16 -1.40
C ILE A 128 31.25 -3.42 -0.13
N ASP A 129 30.11 -3.83 0.45
CA ASP A 129 29.58 -3.30 1.71
C ASP A 129 29.16 -4.40 2.68
N ASP A 130 28.99 -4.05 3.95
CA ASP A 130 28.46 -4.94 4.99
C ASP A 130 27.19 -4.40 5.65
N ASP A 131 26.60 -3.30 5.13
CA ASP A 131 25.41 -2.66 5.73
C ASP A 131 24.10 -3.15 5.11
N PHE A 132 24.15 -3.61 3.86
CA PHE A 132 22.99 -4.03 3.07
C PHE A 132 21.90 -2.95 2.95
N GLU A 133 22.25 -1.66 2.99
CA GLU A 133 21.29 -0.56 2.83
C GLU A 133 20.70 -0.52 1.41
N GLY A 134 19.39 -0.27 1.31
CA GLY A 134 18.64 -0.32 0.05
C GLY A 134 18.25 -1.75 -0.38
N MET A 135 17.83 -1.89 -1.63
CA MET A 135 17.43 -3.19 -2.18
C MET A 135 18.64 -4.07 -2.45
N THR A 136 18.55 -5.33 -2.03
CA THR A 136 19.52 -6.39 -2.33
C THR A 136 18.77 -7.62 -2.83
N THR A 137 18.95 -7.96 -4.10
CA THR A 137 18.40 -9.20 -4.64
C THR A 137 19.24 -10.39 -4.16
N LEU A 138 18.66 -11.27 -3.36
CA LEU A 138 19.32 -12.44 -2.77
C LEU A 138 19.29 -13.65 -3.70
N HIS A 139 18.19 -13.78 -4.44
CA HIS A 139 17.96 -14.87 -5.40
C HIS A 139 17.11 -14.37 -6.57
N MET A 140 17.45 -14.83 -7.77
CA MET A 140 16.69 -14.59 -9.00
C MET A 140 16.43 -15.94 -9.69
N PRO A 141 15.17 -16.33 -9.91
CA PRO A 141 14.84 -17.55 -10.66
C PRO A 141 15.13 -17.36 -12.15
N SER A 142 15.04 -18.43 -12.93
CA SER A 142 15.16 -18.33 -14.39
C SER A 142 14.10 -17.38 -14.96
N SER A 143 14.37 -16.76 -16.12
CA SER A 143 13.42 -15.82 -16.75
C SER A 143 12.05 -16.44 -17.02
N LYS A 144 12.01 -17.73 -17.36
CA LYS A 144 10.76 -18.50 -17.54
C LYS A 144 10.08 -18.88 -16.22
N GLY A 145 10.87 -19.05 -15.15
CA GLY A 145 10.38 -19.43 -13.82
C GLY A 145 9.91 -18.23 -12.99
N HIS A 146 10.36 -17.01 -13.26
CA HIS A 146 10.02 -15.83 -12.45
C HIS A 146 8.53 -15.47 -12.51
N LYS A 147 7.78 -15.82 -11.46
CA LYS A 147 6.34 -15.56 -11.37
C LYS A 147 5.95 -14.62 -10.23
N ILE A 148 6.72 -14.57 -9.14
CA ILE A 148 6.43 -13.73 -7.97
C ILE A 148 7.67 -13.00 -7.47
N ASP A 149 7.45 -11.88 -6.79
CA ASP A 149 8.46 -11.11 -6.08
C ASP A 149 8.24 -11.20 -4.57
N VAL A 150 9.30 -11.47 -3.80
CA VAL A 150 9.28 -11.49 -2.34
C VAL A 150 10.21 -10.41 -1.81
N VAL A 151 9.70 -9.50 -0.99
CA VAL A 151 10.47 -8.40 -0.41
C VAL A 151 10.45 -8.50 1.12
N ALA A 152 11.63 -8.70 1.71
CA ALA A 152 11.82 -8.78 3.15
C ALA A 152 12.27 -7.43 3.75
N ILE A 153 11.62 -7.04 4.85
CA ILE A 153 11.78 -5.74 5.51
C ILE A 153 12.10 -6.01 7.00
N PRO A 154 13.32 -5.68 7.47
CA PRO A 154 13.73 -5.91 8.86
C PRO A 154 13.05 -4.92 9.83
N GLY A 155 13.20 -5.17 11.14
CA GLY A 155 12.72 -4.28 12.21
C GLY A 155 13.68 -3.16 12.60
N LEU A 156 13.32 -2.45 13.67
CA LEU A 156 14.12 -1.37 14.27
C LEU A 156 15.52 -1.85 14.68
N GLY A 157 16.55 -1.09 14.28
CA GLY A 157 17.96 -1.45 14.51
C GLY A 157 18.41 -2.74 13.79
N GLY A 158 17.57 -3.30 12.92
CA GLY A 158 17.81 -4.56 12.25
C GLY A 158 18.68 -4.40 11.00
N HIS A 159 19.77 -5.15 10.93
CA HIS A 159 20.56 -5.30 9.71
C HIS A 159 19.77 -6.14 8.67
N ALA A 160 19.66 -5.71 7.41
CA ALA A 160 18.82 -6.37 6.40
C ALA A 160 19.11 -7.87 6.23
N PHE A 161 20.37 -8.24 5.98
CA PHE A 161 20.79 -9.65 5.91
C PHE A 161 20.77 -10.34 7.28
N GLY A 162 21.40 -9.74 8.30
CA GLY A 162 21.56 -10.33 9.63
C GLY A 162 20.26 -10.55 10.41
N SER A 163 19.19 -9.80 10.12
CA SER A 163 17.88 -9.96 10.79
C SER A 163 17.29 -11.34 10.52
N PHE A 164 17.43 -11.83 9.28
CA PHE A 164 16.89 -13.12 8.83
C PHE A 164 17.95 -14.25 8.81
N LYS A 165 19.14 -14.00 9.34
CA LYS A 165 20.20 -15.01 9.50
C LYS A 165 20.05 -15.74 10.84
N GLU A 166 20.28 -17.05 10.83
CA GLU A 166 20.33 -17.87 12.05
C GLU A 166 21.32 -17.30 13.08
N ARG A 167 21.07 -17.57 14.36
CA ARG A 167 21.95 -17.10 15.43
C ARG A 167 23.20 -17.98 15.53
N GLY A 168 24.38 -17.37 15.51
CA GLY A 168 25.65 -18.08 15.63
C GLY A 168 26.13 -18.81 14.37
N GLY A 169 25.29 -18.89 13.33
CA GLY A 169 25.63 -19.57 12.08
C GLY A 169 25.65 -18.64 10.86
N SER A 170 25.59 -19.26 9.68
CA SER A 170 25.73 -18.59 8.37
C SER A 170 24.51 -18.74 7.46
N HIS A 171 23.56 -19.60 7.86
CA HIS A 171 22.33 -19.83 7.14
C HIS A 171 21.40 -18.62 7.22
N MET A 172 21.01 -18.12 6.07
CA MET A 172 20.06 -17.02 5.92
C MET A 172 18.91 -17.53 5.06
N TRP A 173 17.82 -17.92 5.71
CA TRP A 173 16.76 -18.74 5.10
C TRP A 173 16.11 -18.10 3.88
N LEU A 174 16.06 -16.76 3.78
CA LEU A 174 15.55 -16.07 2.58
C LEU A 174 16.43 -16.29 1.35
N ARG A 175 17.75 -16.44 1.53
CA ARG A 175 18.70 -16.76 0.47
C ARG A 175 18.82 -18.28 0.26
N ASP A 176 18.91 -19.03 1.36
CA ASP A 176 19.41 -20.40 1.37
C ASP A 176 18.31 -21.47 1.32
N SER A 177 17.07 -21.15 1.70
CA SER A 177 15.96 -22.13 1.80
C SER A 177 14.72 -21.70 1.02
N LEU A 178 14.24 -20.47 1.24
CA LEU A 178 12.99 -19.96 0.65
C LEU A 178 12.91 -20.14 -0.87
N PRO A 179 13.95 -19.82 -1.67
CA PRO A 179 13.88 -19.98 -3.12
C PRO A 179 13.70 -21.44 -3.56
N PHE A 180 14.16 -22.39 -2.75
CA PHE A 180 14.06 -23.82 -3.03
C PHE A 180 12.77 -24.44 -2.48
N HIS A 181 11.96 -23.69 -1.74
CA HIS A 181 10.66 -24.15 -1.24
C HIS A 181 9.48 -23.48 -1.95
N LEU A 182 9.69 -22.29 -2.54
CA LEU A 182 8.74 -21.66 -3.47
C LEU A 182 9.02 -22.15 -4.89
N ARG A 183 8.40 -23.28 -5.24
CA ARG A 183 8.56 -23.95 -6.55
C ARG A 183 7.23 -24.23 -7.23
N GLU A 184 7.28 -24.31 -8.55
CA GLU A 184 6.21 -24.86 -9.36
C GLU A 184 5.88 -26.31 -8.99
N ALA A 185 4.60 -26.65 -9.04
CA ALA A 185 4.15 -28.00 -8.70
C ALA A 185 4.66 -29.04 -9.70
N LYS A 186 4.62 -28.69 -11.00
CA LYS A 186 4.86 -29.61 -12.14
C LYS A 186 6.34 -29.87 -12.40
N ASP A 187 7.14 -28.83 -12.64
CA ASP A 187 8.53 -28.96 -13.08
C ASP A 187 9.56 -28.62 -11.98
N LYS A 188 9.08 -28.31 -10.76
CA LYS A 188 9.90 -27.93 -9.60
C LYS A 188 10.81 -26.73 -9.84
N THR A 189 10.54 -25.91 -10.85
CA THR A 189 11.27 -24.67 -11.09
C THR A 189 11.02 -23.67 -9.95
N GLN A 190 12.05 -22.90 -9.61
CA GLN A 190 11.93 -21.84 -8.60
C GLN A 190 11.12 -20.68 -9.19
N ILE A 191 10.20 -20.14 -8.41
CA ILE A 191 9.25 -19.13 -8.91
C ILE A 191 9.46 -17.71 -8.38
N ALA A 192 10.20 -17.59 -7.29
CA ALA A 192 10.27 -16.37 -6.51
C ALA A 192 11.61 -15.67 -6.66
N ARG A 193 11.60 -14.41 -7.09
CA ARG A 193 12.73 -13.50 -6.85
C ARG A 193 12.66 -13.06 -5.39
N VAL A 194 13.76 -13.19 -4.65
CA VAL A 194 13.81 -12.85 -3.22
C VAL A 194 14.72 -11.66 -3.01
N ILE A 195 14.20 -10.63 -2.35
CA ILE A 195 14.85 -9.35 -2.13
C ILE A 195 14.79 -9.04 -0.64
N THR A 196 15.86 -8.45 -0.09
CA THR A 196 15.80 -7.79 1.23
C THR A 196 16.02 -6.29 1.05
N TRP A 197 15.30 -5.49 1.81
CA TRP A 197 15.45 -4.04 1.84
C TRP A 197 16.06 -3.60 3.17
N GLY A 198 17.21 -2.94 3.12
CA GLY A 198 17.88 -2.40 4.30
C GLY A 198 17.71 -0.91 4.49
N TYR A 199 17.69 -0.48 5.74
CA TYR A 199 17.66 0.92 6.13
C TYR A 199 18.35 1.11 7.49
N ASN A 200 18.96 2.27 7.71
CA ASN A 200 19.59 2.57 8.99
C ASN A 200 18.57 3.06 10.00
N SER A 201 18.37 2.28 11.05
CA SER A 201 17.57 2.67 12.22
C SER A 201 18.26 2.31 13.53
N THR A 202 19.61 2.37 13.52
CA THR A 202 20.44 2.13 14.70
C THR A 202 19.99 3.02 15.86
N LEU A 203 19.88 2.44 17.06
CA LEU A 203 19.40 3.14 18.25
C LEU A 203 20.51 3.93 18.96
N ALA A 204 21.58 3.25 19.36
CA ALA A 204 22.70 3.87 20.06
C ALA A 204 23.51 4.79 19.12
N ASP A 205 23.92 5.95 19.65
CA ASP A 205 24.75 6.94 18.95
C ASP A 205 24.22 7.38 17.56
N SER A 206 22.92 7.25 17.35
CA SER A 206 22.29 7.61 16.09
C SER A 206 22.31 9.12 15.87
N LYS A 207 22.65 9.55 14.66
CA LYS A 207 22.53 10.95 14.22
C LYS A 207 21.29 11.19 13.36
N SER A 208 20.46 10.16 13.21
CA SER A 208 19.27 10.19 12.35
C SER A 208 18.08 10.78 13.10
N ILE A 209 17.36 11.69 12.43
CA ILE A 209 16.04 12.19 12.86
C ILE A 209 14.89 11.55 12.07
N GLN A 210 15.19 10.53 11.25
CA GLN A 210 14.21 9.93 10.36
C GLN A 210 13.05 9.32 11.13
N LYS A 211 11.83 9.54 10.60
CA LYS A 211 10.59 8.93 11.09
C LYS A 211 10.17 7.76 10.22
N ILE A 212 9.13 7.03 10.63
CA ILE A 212 8.57 5.91 9.86
C ILE A 212 8.11 6.39 8.47
N GLU A 213 7.54 7.58 8.36
CA GLU A 213 7.10 8.18 7.11
C GLU A 213 8.26 8.45 6.14
N ASP A 214 9.43 8.87 6.65
CA ASP A 214 10.63 9.05 5.83
C ASP A 214 11.14 7.71 5.30
N LEU A 215 11.11 6.68 6.15
CA LEU A 215 11.49 5.32 5.77
C LEU A 215 10.48 4.71 4.78
N ALA A 216 9.18 4.99 4.94
CA ALA A 216 8.12 4.56 4.04
C ALA A 216 8.28 5.16 2.65
N LYS A 217 8.60 6.46 2.55
CA LYS A 217 8.96 7.11 1.27
C LYS A 217 10.18 6.46 0.61
N LYS A 218 11.21 6.13 1.40
CA LYS A 218 12.39 5.41 0.88
C LYS A 218 12.02 4.00 0.38
N LEU A 219 11.16 3.28 1.09
CA LEU A 219 10.68 1.96 0.69
C LEU A 219 9.86 2.06 -0.61
N ARG A 220 8.88 2.98 -0.67
CA ARG A 220 8.09 3.27 -1.88
C ARG A 220 8.99 3.47 -3.10
N ASN A 221 9.95 4.40 -3.02
CA ASN A 221 10.89 4.67 -4.11
C ASN A 221 11.71 3.43 -4.50
N SER A 222 12.04 2.58 -3.53
CA SER A 222 12.80 1.34 -3.76
C SER A 222 11.95 0.25 -4.42
N LEU A 223 10.62 0.30 -4.29
CA LEU A 223 9.68 -0.64 -4.91
C LEU A 223 9.32 -0.25 -6.35
N LEU A 224 9.43 1.02 -6.74
CA LEU A 224 9.10 1.50 -8.09
C LEU A 224 9.70 0.67 -9.24
N PRO A 225 10.94 0.14 -9.18
CA PRO A 225 11.48 -0.71 -10.24
C PRO A 225 10.72 -2.04 -10.44
N LEU A 226 9.87 -2.44 -9.50
CA LEU A 226 8.97 -3.59 -9.62
C LEU A 226 7.68 -3.24 -10.38
N ALA A 227 7.41 -1.94 -10.61
CA ALA A 227 6.29 -1.48 -11.42
C ALA A 227 6.64 -1.64 -12.90
N GLY A 228 5.79 -2.34 -13.65
CA GLY A 228 5.91 -2.47 -15.10
C GLY A 228 5.57 -3.88 -15.62
N PRO A 229 5.19 -4.00 -16.90
CA PRO A 229 4.71 -5.25 -17.45
C PRO A 229 5.85 -6.27 -17.70
N PRO A 230 5.64 -7.57 -17.37
CA PRO A 230 4.49 -8.09 -16.64
C PRO A 230 4.63 -7.80 -15.14
N THR A 231 3.63 -7.12 -14.57
CA THR A 231 3.54 -6.90 -13.12
C THR A 231 3.30 -8.25 -12.46
N ARG A 232 4.18 -8.61 -11.52
CA ARG A 232 4.11 -9.90 -10.81
C ARG A 232 3.54 -9.69 -9.42
N PRO A 233 2.82 -10.68 -8.87
CA PRO A 233 2.36 -10.60 -7.50
C PRO A 233 3.55 -10.43 -6.56
N ILE A 234 3.41 -9.52 -5.61
CA ILE A 234 4.39 -9.18 -4.59
C ILE A 234 3.91 -9.78 -3.26
N ILE A 235 4.84 -10.45 -2.58
CA ILE A 235 4.70 -10.90 -1.21
C ILE A 235 5.66 -10.12 -0.33
N LEU A 236 5.14 -9.43 0.68
CA LEU A 236 5.95 -8.71 1.66
C LEU A 236 6.18 -9.60 2.89
N ILE A 237 7.43 -9.67 3.37
CA ILE A 237 7.81 -10.30 4.63
C ILE A 237 8.33 -9.19 5.52
N ALA A 238 7.58 -8.81 6.56
CA ALA A 238 7.94 -7.64 7.36
C ALA A 238 7.99 -7.97 8.84
N HIS A 239 9.11 -7.61 9.48
CA HIS A 239 9.36 -7.86 10.91
C HIS A 239 9.25 -6.58 11.72
N SER A 240 8.51 -6.63 12.83
CA SER A 240 8.39 -5.55 13.80
C SER A 240 8.11 -4.19 13.13
N MET A 241 8.90 -3.15 13.40
CA MET A 241 8.76 -1.81 12.79
C MET A 241 8.76 -1.85 11.25
N GLY A 242 9.41 -2.83 10.62
CA GLY A 242 9.38 -3.02 9.17
C GLY A 242 7.96 -3.18 8.62
N GLY A 243 7.07 -3.80 9.40
CA GLY A 243 5.66 -3.91 9.03
C GLY A 243 4.93 -2.56 9.05
N LEU A 244 5.25 -1.69 9.99
CA LEU A 244 4.68 -0.33 10.02
C LEU A 244 5.18 0.52 8.85
N ILE A 245 6.46 0.39 8.48
CA ILE A 245 7.03 1.04 7.29
C ILE A 245 6.31 0.54 6.03
N ALA A 246 6.09 -0.77 5.91
CA ALA A 246 5.37 -1.36 4.78
C ALA A 246 3.92 -0.85 4.71
N LYS A 247 3.20 -0.82 5.83
CA LYS A 247 1.83 -0.27 5.92
C LYS A 247 1.79 1.18 5.47
N GLN A 248 2.66 2.03 6.02
CA GLN A 248 2.70 3.45 5.67
C GLN A 248 3.05 3.65 4.19
N ALA A 249 3.99 2.88 3.64
CA ALA A 249 4.35 2.97 2.23
C ALA A 249 3.18 2.60 1.32
N LEU A 250 2.40 1.55 1.66
CA LEU A 250 1.22 1.14 0.90
C LEU A 250 0.09 2.16 0.98
N ILE A 251 -0.14 2.77 2.14
CA ILE A 251 -1.10 3.88 2.29
C ILE A 251 -0.68 5.08 1.43
N ASP A 252 0.59 5.49 1.51
CA ASP A 252 1.12 6.60 0.72
C ASP A 252 1.02 6.35 -0.78
N MET A 253 1.28 5.11 -1.21
CA MET A 253 1.15 4.68 -2.61
C MET A 253 -0.31 4.62 -3.05
N PHE A 254 -1.22 4.12 -2.21
CA PHE A 254 -2.64 4.05 -2.50
C PHE A 254 -3.28 5.43 -2.66
N LYS A 255 -2.82 6.41 -1.87
CA LYS A 255 -3.28 7.81 -1.94
C LYS A 255 -2.59 8.62 -3.05
N SER A 256 -1.57 8.06 -3.69
CA SER A 256 -0.78 8.72 -4.72
C SER A 256 -1.47 8.66 -6.08
N ASP A 257 -1.37 9.74 -6.85
CA ASP A 257 -1.82 9.79 -8.25
C ASP A 257 -0.82 9.20 -9.25
N ASN A 258 0.30 8.68 -8.76
CA ASN A 258 1.34 8.08 -9.58
C ASN A 258 0.95 6.65 -10.00
N GLU A 259 0.96 6.39 -11.30
CA GLU A 259 0.61 5.10 -11.87
C GLU A 259 1.48 3.94 -11.38
N GLN A 260 2.78 4.15 -11.23
CA GLN A 260 3.70 3.11 -10.75
C GLN A 260 3.34 2.70 -9.32
N ASP A 261 2.96 3.65 -8.47
CA ASP A 261 2.47 3.34 -7.12
C ASP A 261 1.19 2.50 -7.16
N SER A 262 0.20 2.88 -7.98
CA SER A 262 -1.04 2.10 -8.14
C SER A 262 -0.77 0.69 -8.65
N GLN A 263 0.20 0.52 -9.56
CA GLN A 263 0.62 -0.79 -10.05
C GLN A 263 1.26 -1.63 -8.94
N ILE A 264 2.13 -1.05 -8.10
CA ILE A 264 2.70 -1.76 -6.95
C ILE A 264 1.63 -2.17 -5.95
N VAL A 265 0.72 -1.26 -5.59
CA VAL A 265 -0.35 -1.56 -4.62
C VAL A 265 -1.22 -2.72 -5.11
N ARG A 266 -1.63 -2.71 -6.38
CA ARG A 266 -2.40 -3.82 -6.99
C ARG A 266 -1.59 -5.11 -7.11
N ALA A 267 -0.27 -5.02 -7.20
CA ALA A 267 0.60 -6.18 -7.28
C ALA A 267 0.81 -6.83 -5.91
N VAL A 268 0.70 -6.09 -4.81
CA VAL A 268 0.86 -6.63 -3.45
C VAL A 268 -0.35 -7.51 -3.11
N TYR A 269 -0.14 -8.81 -3.25
CA TYR A 269 -1.15 -9.82 -2.95
C TYR A 269 -1.00 -10.34 -1.51
N GLY A 270 0.22 -10.67 -1.10
CA GLY A 270 0.48 -11.38 0.16
C GLY A 270 1.32 -10.56 1.14
N ILE A 271 1.01 -10.63 2.43
CA ILE A 271 1.87 -10.05 3.47
C ILE A 271 2.02 -11.02 4.64
N ALA A 272 3.27 -11.28 5.03
CA ALA A 272 3.63 -12.03 6.22
C ALA A 272 4.22 -11.08 7.26
N PHE A 273 3.43 -10.78 8.31
CA PHE A 273 3.85 -9.92 9.41
C PHE A 273 4.43 -10.75 10.56
N PHE A 274 5.63 -10.39 11.03
CA PHE A 274 6.29 -11.03 12.17
C PHE A 274 6.41 -10.04 13.33
N GLY A 275 5.57 -10.21 14.36
CA GLY A 275 5.60 -9.40 15.58
C GLY A 275 5.41 -7.91 15.30
N VAL A 276 4.62 -7.53 14.29
CA VAL A 276 4.45 -6.12 13.93
C VAL A 276 3.59 -5.45 14.99
N PRO A 277 4.05 -4.36 15.63
CA PRO A 277 3.31 -3.75 16.73
C PRO A 277 2.18 -2.86 16.21
N HIS A 278 1.10 -3.47 15.71
CA HIS A 278 -0.01 -2.72 15.12
C HIS A 278 -0.71 -1.82 16.13
N LEU A 279 -0.74 -2.20 17.41
CA LEU A 279 -1.29 -1.42 18.53
C LEU A 279 -0.18 -0.84 19.42
N GLY A 280 1.07 -0.83 18.93
CA GLY A 280 2.25 -0.42 19.68
C GLY A 280 2.93 -1.56 20.44
N MET A 281 4.10 -1.26 21.01
CA MET A 281 4.95 -2.18 21.74
C MET A 281 5.51 -1.53 23.01
N LYS A 282 6.05 -2.37 23.90
CA LYS A 282 6.81 -1.89 25.05
C LYS A 282 8.17 -1.36 24.61
N ILE A 283 8.44 -0.10 24.91
CA ILE A 283 9.67 0.59 24.50
C ILE A 283 10.52 1.03 25.70
N GLU A 284 10.07 0.79 26.93
CA GLU A 284 10.68 1.28 28.17
C GLU A 284 12.13 0.82 28.29
N SER A 285 12.43 -0.41 27.87
CA SER A 285 13.79 -0.94 27.84
C SER A 285 14.68 -0.36 26.73
N LEU A 286 14.10 0.28 25.72
CA LEU A 286 14.81 0.85 24.57
C LEU A 286 15.08 2.35 24.75
N ILE A 287 14.23 3.06 25.52
CA ILE A 287 14.40 4.50 25.81
C ILE A 287 15.79 4.81 26.35
N PRO A 288 16.33 4.04 27.33
CA PRO A 288 17.67 4.31 27.85
C PRO A 288 18.77 4.21 26.80
N ILE A 289 18.63 3.36 25.77
CA ILE A 289 19.63 3.19 24.69
C ILE A 289 19.73 4.47 23.84
N VAL A 290 18.60 5.14 23.65
CA VAL A 290 18.49 6.36 22.84
C VAL A 290 18.84 7.61 23.65
N GLU A 291 18.62 7.57 24.98
CA GLU A 291 18.76 8.72 25.87
C GLU A 291 17.98 9.94 25.32
N SER A 292 18.61 11.11 25.15
CA SER A 292 18.03 12.29 24.48
C SER A 292 18.45 12.39 23.01
N GLY A 293 18.71 11.26 22.37
CA GLY A 293 19.16 11.16 20.98
C GLY A 293 18.12 11.63 19.96
N PRO A 294 18.56 12.06 18.76
CA PRO A 294 17.69 12.62 17.73
C PRO A 294 16.63 11.64 17.19
N ASN A 295 16.83 10.34 17.36
CA ASN A 295 15.95 9.25 16.96
C ASN A 295 14.91 8.87 18.04
N LEU A 296 14.85 9.56 19.18
CA LEU A 296 13.82 9.30 20.20
C LEU A 296 12.38 9.38 19.65
N PRO A 297 12.02 10.34 18.78
CA PRO A 297 10.67 10.39 18.19
C PRO A 297 10.32 9.15 17.35
N LEU A 298 11.30 8.55 16.69
CA LEU A 298 11.10 7.29 15.94
C LEU A 298 10.73 6.15 16.90
N LEU A 299 11.43 6.05 18.04
CA LEU A 299 11.13 5.04 19.06
C LEU A 299 9.76 5.27 19.70
N GLN A 300 9.43 6.53 20.04
CA GLN A 300 8.13 6.90 20.62
C GLN A 300 6.96 6.61 19.67
N SER A 301 7.19 6.64 18.36
CA SER A 301 6.17 6.26 17.36
C SER A 301 5.76 4.78 17.44
N LEU A 302 6.50 3.95 18.18
CA LEU A 302 6.18 2.54 18.42
C LEU A 302 5.44 2.31 19.74
N ASP A 303 5.27 3.35 20.58
CA ASP A 303 4.59 3.24 21.87
C ASP A 303 3.07 3.08 21.70
N ARG A 304 2.43 2.38 22.65
CA ARG A 304 0.99 2.12 22.68
C ARG A 304 0.15 3.38 22.90
N LEU A 305 0.68 4.35 23.66
CA LEU A 305 -0.13 5.44 24.21
C LEU A 305 -0.10 6.73 23.37
N GLY A 306 0.73 6.83 22.32
CA GLY A 306 1.03 8.12 21.69
C GLY A 306 1.18 8.15 20.17
N SER A 307 1.00 7.02 19.47
CA SER A 307 1.34 6.93 18.05
C SER A 307 0.19 7.28 17.10
N GLN A 308 0.26 8.44 16.45
CA GLN A 308 -0.68 8.83 15.39
C GLN A 308 -0.55 7.96 14.14
N ILE A 309 0.65 7.42 13.87
CA ILE A 309 0.87 6.58 12.69
C ILE A 309 0.20 5.21 12.83
N ILE A 310 0.15 4.67 14.06
CA ILE A 310 -0.60 3.45 14.35
C ILE A 310 -2.10 3.67 14.11
N SER A 311 -2.67 4.74 14.67
CA SER A 311 -4.12 5.01 14.58
C SER A 311 -4.59 5.35 13.16
N VAL A 312 -3.80 6.11 12.40
CA VAL A 312 -4.07 6.38 10.98
C VAL A 312 -3.88 5.11 10.16
N GLY A 313 -2.82 4.36 10.43
CA GLY A 313 -2.51 3.10 9.77
C GLY A 313 -3.64 2.07 9.89
N GLU A 314 -4.28 1.96 11.06
CA GLU A 314 -5.41 1.04 11.27
C GLU A 314 -6.62 1.34 10.37
N LYS A 315 -6.94 2.62 10.19
CA LYS A 315 -8.12 3.03 9.42
C LYS A 315 -7.90 2.91 7.92
N GLU A 316 -6.70 3.27 7.46
CA GLU A 316 -6.43 3.47 6.03
C GLU A 316 -5.78 2.25 5.36
N PHE A 317 -5.00 1.45 6.11
CA PHE A 317 -4.32 0.28 5.55
C PHE A 317 -5.28 -0.76 4.94
N PRO A 318 -6.44 -1.09 5.55
CA PRO A 318 -7.37 -2.02 4.93
C PRO A 318 -7.88 -1.53 3.57
N ALA A 319 -8.09 -0.22 3.39
CA ALA A 319 -8.52 0.35 2.12
C ALA A 319 -7.45 0.22 1.04
N ALA A 320 -6.18 0.36 1.40
CA ALA A 320 -5.05 0.22 0.49
C ALA A 320 -4.89 -1.20 -0.10
N LEU A 321 -5.44 -2.22 0.57
CA LEU A 321 -5.29 -3.62 0.20
C LEU A 321 -6.54 -4.26 -0.44
N GLY A 322 -7.59 -3.48 -0.69
CA GLY A 322 -8.81 -3.96 -1.30
C GLY A 322 -9.75 -4.74 -0.37
N GLY A 323 -10.72 -5.41 -0.97
CA GLY A 323 -11.72 -6.24 -0.29
C GLY A 323 -11.24 -7.66 0.02
N GLU A 324 -12.18 -8.50 0.45
CA GLU A 324 -11.94 -9.92 0.68
C GLU A 324 -11.54 -10.61 -0.64
N GLY A 325 -10.42 -11.34 -0.64
CA GLY A 325 -9.88 -12.02 -1.80
C GLY A 325 -8.85 -11.23 -2.63
N ASP A 326 -8.82 -9.89 -2.51
CA ASP A 326 -7.86 -9.04 -3.25
C ASP A 326 -6.43 -9.20 -2.73
N SER A 327 -6.29 -9.50 -1.43
CA SER A 327 -5.01 -9.71 -0.75
C SER A 327 -5.18 -10.56 0.50
N GLU A 328 -4.10 -11.24 0.90
CA GLU A 328 -4.05 -12.13 2.05
C GLU A 328 -2.92 -11.76 3.01
N ILE A 329 -3.23 -11.68 4.31
CA ILE A 329 -2.24 -11.42 5.36
C ILE A 329 -2.14 -12.62 6.29
N VAL A 330 -0.90 -12.96 6.65
CA VAL A 330 -0.57 -13.94 7.69
C VAL A 330 0.23 -13.23 8.78
N TYR A 331 -0.15 -13.46 10.03
CA TYR A 331 0.45 -12.86 11.21
C TYR A 331 1.16 -13.90 12.06
N PHE A 332 2.41 -13.64 12.37
CA PHE A 332 3.24 -14.41 13.27
C PHE A 332 3.48 -13.61 14.55
N TYR A 333 3.29 -14.22 15.71
CA TYR A 333 3.47 -13.55 17.00
C TYR A 333 4.43 -14.31 17.92
N GLU A 334 5.14 -13.57 18.77
CA GLU A 334 6.08 -14.16 19.72
C GLU A 334 5.35 -14.85 20.88
N THR A 335 5.92 -15.94 21.39
CA THR A 335 5.42 -16.62 22.59
C THR A 335 6.48 -16.80 23.67
N HIS A 336 7.66 -16.17 23.52
CA HIS A 336 8.65 -16.06 24.60
C HIS A 336 8.98 -14.61 24.91
N VAL A 337 9.22 -14.33 26.19
CA VAL A 337 9.71 -13.03 26.64
C VAL A 337 11.13 -12.77 26.13
N SER A 338 11.38 -11.54 25.67
CA SER A 338 12.69 -11.08 25.23
C SER A 338 13.50 -10.55 26.41
N PRO A 339 14.81 -10.84 26.51
CA PRO A 339 15.66 -10.09 27.44
C PRO A 339 15.65 -8.61 27.07
N THR A 340 15.72 -7.72 28.06
CA THR A 340 15.72 -6.27 27.84
C THR A 340 17.12 -5.67 28.00
N ALA A 341 17.33 -4.47 27.47
CA ALA A 341 18.63 -3.81 27.53
C ALA A 341 18.90 -3.21 28.92
N GLN A 342 20.12 -3.40 29.42
CA GLN A 342 20.64 -2.83 30.66
C GLN A 342 22.12 -2.49 30.47
N LYS A 343 22.62 -1.42 31.12
CA LYS A 343 24.06 -1.12 31.10
C LYS A 343 24.80 -2.05 32.08
N ASP A 344 25.91 -2.62 31.65
CA ASP A 344 26.86 -3.33 32.52
C ASP A 344 27.63 -2.34 33.43
N GLU A 345 28.47 -2.86 34.33
CA GLU A 345 29.30 -2.04 35.23
C GLU A 345 30.30 -1.13 34.48
N ALA A 346 30.61 -1.45 33.22
CA ALA A 346 31.52 -0.69 32.36
C ALA A 346 30.80 0.36 31.48
N GLY A 347 29.46 0.42 31.55
CA GLY A 347 28.62 1.36 30.79
C GLY A 347 28.24 0.88 29.38
N ASN A 348 28.52 -0.37 29.02
CA ASN A 348 28.09 -0.97 27.74
C ASN A 348 26.68 -1.53 27.84
N TRP A 349 25.93 -1.47 26.74
CA TRP A 349 24.59 -2.07 26.66
C TRP A 349 24.65 -3.58 26.49
N GLU A 350 24.04 -4.30 27.43
CA GLU A 350 23.84 -5.75 27.38
C GLU A 350 22.35 -6.12 27.45
N MET A 351 21.99 -7.27 26.89
CA MET A 351 20.62 -7.82 26.93
C MET A 351 20.44 -8.69 28.18
N THR A 352 20.70 -8.12 29.35
CA THR A 352 20.67 -8.80 30.66
C THR A 352 19.56 -8.27 31.59
N GLY A 353 18.78 -7.30 31.13
CA GLY A 353 17.66 -6.72 31.87
C GLY A 353 16.48 -7.68 32.03
N ARG A 354 15.48 -7.25 32.81
CA ARG A 354 14.26 -8.01 33.10
C ARG A 354 13.59 -8.49 31.80
N PRO A 355 13.34 -9.79 31.62
CA PRO A 355 12.67 -10.28 30.42
C PRO A 355 11.23 -9.77 30.30
N GLU A 356 10.83 -9.34 29.10
CA GLU A 356 9.50 -8.82 28.80
C GLU A 356 8.97 -9.29 27.45
N LEU A 357 7.65 -9.49 27.36
CA LEU A 357 6.97 -9.62 26.07
C LEU A 357 6.85 -8.22 25.45
N LEU A 358 7.49 -8.02 24.30
CA LEU A 358 7.61 -6.68 23.71
C LEU A 358 6.35 -6.33 22.92
N VAL A 359 5.83 -7.28 22.16
CA VAL A 359 4.61 -7.17 21.37
C VAL A 359 3.66 -8.29 21.78
N ASP A 360 2.50 -7.94 22.33
CA ASP A 360 1.50 -8.96 22.65
C ASP A 360 0.79 -9.47 21.38
N GLN A 361 0.07 -10.58 21.53
CA GLN A 361 -0.62 -11.21 20.42
C GLN A 361 -1.66 -10.30 19.78
N GLU A 362 -2.34 -9.44 20.55
CA GLU A 362 -3.35 -8.52 20.04
C GLU A 362 -2.71 -7.49 19.11
N SER A 363 -1.62 -6.85 19.56
CA SER A 363 -0.84 -5.91 18.76
C SER A 363 -0.20 -6.58 17.54
N ALA A 364 0.32 -7.80 17.70
CA ALA A 364 0.95 -8.55 16.60
C ALA A 364 -0.04 -9.08 15.56
N THR A 365 -1.33 -9.23 15.92
CA THR A 365 -2.34 -9.86 15.07
C THR A 365 -3.59 -9.00 14.91
N HIS A 366 -3.45 -7.67 14.83
CA HIS A 366 -4.57 -6.77 14.51
C HIS A 366 -5.01 -6.94 13.03
N ARG A 367 -6.25 -7.40 12.80
CA ARG A 367 -6.71 -7.97 11.51
C ARG A 367 -7.86 -7.22 10.87
N ARG A 368 -8.06 -7.49 9.57
CA ARG A 368 -9.30 -7.14 8.85
C ARG A 368 -10.42 -8.11 9.24
N ARG A 369 -11.68 -7.73 8.99
CA ARG A 369 -12.87 -8.47 9.44
C ARG A 369 -12.93 -9.93 8.98
N TRP A 370 -12.43 -10.25 7.80
CA TRP A 370 -12.44 -11.61 7.21
C TRP A 370 -11.19 -12.44 7.54
N GLU A 371 -10.19 -11.89 8.23
CA GLU A 371 -8.93 -12.58 8.57
C GLU A 371 -8.97 -13.21 9.99
N GLY A 372 -10.17 -13.49 10.50
CA GLY A 372 -10.38 -14.04 11.85
C GLY A 372 -10.02 -15.51 12.01
N GLY A 373 -9.87 -16.25 10.90
CA GLY A 373 -9.60 -17.69 10.92
C GLY A 373 -8.19 -18.07 11.39
N ALA A 374 -8.06 -19.29 11.93
CA ALA A 374 -6.79 -19.82 12.44
C ALA A 374 -5.69 -19.92 11.37
N GLN A 375 -6.06 -19.98 10.08
CA GLN A 375 -5.11 -20.00 8.97
C GLN A 375 -4.28 -18.71 8.83
N HIS A 376 -4.78 -17.58 9.34
CA HIS A 376 -4.12 -16.28 9.23
C HIS A 376 -3.16 -16.00 10.38
N THR A 377 -3.12 -16.82 11.43
CA THR A 377 -2.27 -16.56 12.59
C THR A 377 -1.48 -17.76 13.03
N CYS A 378 -0.20 -17.54 13.32
CA CYS A 378 0.71 -18.59 13.73
C CYS A 378 1.55 -18.13 14.93
N PRO A 379 1.51 -18.85 16.07
CA PRO A 379 2.50 -18.63 17.12
C PRO A 379 3.89 -19.01 16.59
N ILE A 380 4.93 -18.32 17.07
CA ILE A 380 6.32 -18.76 16.93
C ILE A 380 6.91 -18.87 18.34
N ALA A 381 7.41 -20.05 18.70
CA ALA A 381 8.00 -20.35 19.99
C ALA A 381 9.38 -19.70 20.17
N ARG A 382 9.45 -18.37 20.05
CA ARG A 382 10.68 -17.54 20.13
C ARG A 382 10.40 -16.15 20.70
N THR A 383 11.49 -15.48 21.03
CA THR A 383 11.51 -14.06 21.38
C THR A 383 11.34 -13.18 20.13
N HIS A 384 10.90 -11.95 20.31
CA HIS A 384 10.70 -10.94 19.27
C HIS A 384 11.85 -10.83 18.26
N SER A 385 13.09 -10.83 18.77
CA SER A 385 14.31 -10.69 17.96
C SER A 385 14.75 -11.97 17.26
N ASN A 386 14.31 -13.15 17.72
CA ASN A 386 14.70 -14.45 17.17
C ASN A 386 13.61 -15.08 16.28
N MET A 387 12.38 -14.53 16.29
CA MET A 387 11.24 -15.12 15.57
C MET A 387 11.39 -15.17 14.04
N VAL A 388 12.38 -14.48 13.47
CA VAL A 388 12.68 -14.48 12.03
C VAL A 388 14.04 -15.11 11.69
N LYS A 389 14.71 -15.75 12.67
CA LYS A 389 16.08 -16.29 12.56
C LYS A 389 16.08 -17.81 12.42
N PHE A 390 15.66 -18.31 11.27
CA PHE A 390 15.53 -19.74 11.06
C PHE A 390 16.83 -20.42 10.62
N GLY A 391 17.09 -21.61 11.17
CA GLY A 391 18.13 -22.53 10.70
C GLY A 391 17.66 -23.47 9.58
N PRO A 392 18.53 -24.34 9.05
CA PRO A 392 18.20 -25.26 7.94
C PRO A 392 17.13 -26.32 8.25
N HIS A 393 16.99 -26.72 9.50
CA HIS A 393 16.10 -27.81 9.97
C HIS A 393 15.29 -27.33 11.18
N ASP A 394 14.64 -26.19 10.99
CA ASP A 394 14.00 -25.44 12.05
C ASP A 394 12.49 -25.65 12.02
N ASP A 395 11.92 -26.24 13.07
CA ASP A 395 10.48 -26.56 13.12
C ASP A 395 9.59 -25.32 12.94
N GLU A 396 10.04 -24.14 13.42
CA GLU A 396 9.30 -22.90 13.24
C GLU A 396 9.31 -22.42 11.79
N TYR A 397 10.38 -22.74 11.05
CA TYR A 397 10.45 -22.45 9.63
C TYR A 397 9.47 -23.29 8.82
N ASP A 398 9.25 -24.56 9.21
CA ASP A 398 8.29 -25.43 8.53
C ASP A 398 6.86 -24.86 8.60
N ASN A 399 6.50 -24.29 9.75
CA ASN A 399 5.23 -23.56 9.90
C ASN A 399 5.16 -22.32 9.00
N VAL A 400 6.24 -21.52 8.97
CA VAL A 400 6.31 -20.30 8.17
C VAL A 400 6.23 -20.61 6.67
N ILE A 401 6.99 -21.59 6.19
CA ILE A 401 7.11 -21.86 4.76
C ILE A 401 5.80 -22.41 4.18
N GLU A 402 5.02 -23.19 4.93
CA GLU A 402 3.71 -23.65 4.46
C GLU A 402 2.75 -22.48 4.25
N ARG A 403 2.82 -21.43 5.09
CA ARG A 403 1.99 -20.22 4.94
C ARG A 403 2.44 -19.39 3.75
N LEU A 404 3.75 -19.23 3.57
CA LEU A 404 4.32 -18.56 2.39
C LEU A 404 4.01 -19.30 1.08
N LYS A 405 3.98 -20.64 1.08
CA LYS A 405 3.56 -21.44 -0.09
C LYS A 405 2.09 -21.22 -0.43
N ILE A 406 1.20 -21.12 0.57
CA ILE A 406 -0.22 -20.80 0.35
C ILE A 406 -0.36 -19.41 -0.27
N LEU A 407 0.26 -18.39 0.34
CA LEU A 407 0.27 -17.03 -0.22
C LEU A 407 0.77 -17.01 -1.68
N ALA A 408 1.86 -17.71 -1.96
CA ALA A 408 2.41 -17.80 -3.32
C ALA A 408 1.42 -18.45 -4.30
N ARG A 409 0.80 -19.57 -3.94
CA ARG A 409 -0.18 -20.25 -4.81
C ARG A 409 -1.40 -19.39 -5.06
N ASN A 410 -2.00 -18.84 -4.00
CA ASN A 410 -3.20 -18.02 -4.10
C ASN A 410 -2.94 -16.76 -4.95
N SER A 411 -1.75 -16.17 -4.83
CA SER A 411 -1.36 -15.01 -5.64
C SER A 411 -1.30 -15.31 -7.15
N LEU A 412 -0.92 -16.53 -7.52
CA LEU A 412 -0.87 -16.97 -8.91
C LEU A 412 -2.28 -17.26 -9.45
N VAL A 413 -3.14 -17.88 -8.64
CA VAL A 413 -4.54 -18.13 -9.01
C VAL A 413 -5.28 -16.81 -9.26
N ALA A 414 -5.23 -15.88 -8.31
CA ALA A 414 -5.90 -14.58 -8.44
C ALA A 414 -5.42 -13.79 -9.68
N ARG A 415 -4.11 -13.85 -9.96
CA ARG A 415 -3.53 -13.23 -11.15
C ARG A 415 -4.00 -13.91 -12.44
N ASP A 416 -3.95 -15.25 -12.49
CA ASP A 416 -4.29 -15.99 -13.69
C ASP A 416 -5.79 -15.85 -14.03
N GLU A 417 -6.68 -15.84 -13.02
CA GLU A 417 -8.11 -15.54 -13.18
C GLU A 417 -8.33 -14.13 -13.74
N THR A 418 -7.65 -13.13 -13.19
CA THR A 418 -7.73 -11.74 -13.68
C THR A 418 -7.27 -11.64 -15.14
N LEU A 419 -6.15 -12.29 -15.47
CA LEU A 419 -5.60 -12.30 -16.83
C LEU A 419 -6.50 -13.06 -17.81
N GLU A 420 -7.16 -14.14 -17.37
CA GLU A 420 -8.08 -14.91 -18.20
C GLU A 420 -9.36 -14.11 -18.51
N ILE A 421 -9.94 -13.45 -17.50
CA ILE A 421 -11.09 -12.56 -17.68
C ILE A 421 -10.77 -11.45 -18.68
N GLU A 422 -9.63 -10.78 -18.52
CA GLU A 422 -9.23 -9.69 -19.42
C GLU A 422 -8.91 -10.18 -20.83
N ARG A 423 -8.25 -11.34 -21.00
CA ARG A 423 -8.01 -11.95 -22.33
C ARG A 423 -9.30 -12.36 -23.02
N GLU A 424 -10.27 -12.89 -22.28
CA GLU A 424 -11.54 -13.30 -22.86
C GLU A 424 -12.35 -12.07 -23.30
N ARG A 425 -12.37 -11.01 -22.49
CA ARG A 425 -12.94 -9.71 -22.87
C ARG A 425 -12.27 -9.14 -24.12
N GLU A 426 -10.93 -9.20 -24.18
CA GLU A 426 -10.17 -8.75 -25.35
C GLU A 426 -10.49 -9.56 -26.61
N LYS A 427 -10.56 -10.89 -26.52
CA LYS A 427 -10.96 -11.75 -27.64
C LYS A 427 -12.37 -11.44 -28.11
N GLN A 428 -13.32 -11.28 -27.19
CA GLN A 428 -14.70 -10.94 -27.51
C GLN A 428 -14.80 -9.58 -28.18
N TRP A 429 -14.03 -8.60 -27.71
CA TRP A 429 -13.96 -7.29 -28.32
C TRP A 429 -13.38 -7.37 -29.75
N ASN A 430 -12.21 -7.99 -29.91
CA ASN A 430 -11.51 -8.14 -31.20
C ASN A 430 -12.27 -8.98 -32.24
N LYS A 431 -13.23 -9.82 -31.81
CA LYS A 431 -14.10 -10.58 -32.72
C LYS A 431 -15.11 -9.69 -33.47
N HIS A 432 -15.38 -8.48 -32.98
CA HIS A 432 -16.28 -7.54 -33.62
C HIS A 432 -15.49 -6.57 -34.51
N ASN A 433 -16.02 -6.23 -35.68
CA ASN A 433 -15.33 -5.43 -36.71
C ASN A 433 -15.09 -3.94 -36.35
N GLY A 434 -15.09 -3.57 -35.06
CA GLY A 434 -14.90 -2.19 -34.59
C GLY A 434 -16.05 -1.23 -34.91
N ALA A 435 -17.22 -1.73 -35.31
CA ALA A 435 -18.40 -0.89 -35.50
C ALA A 435 -18.99 -0.47 -34.14
N PRO A 436 -19.30 0.82 -33.91
CA PRO A 436 -19.92 1.28 -32.68
C PRO A 436 -21.26 0.58 -32.42
N ARG A 437 -21.48 0.06 -31.20
CA ARG A 437 -22.72 -0.60 -30.80
C ARG A 437 -23.25 -0.07 -29.46
N PRO A 438 -24.55 -0.18 -29.18
CA PRO A 438 -25.08 0.20 -27.87
C PRO A 438 -24.40 -0.56 -26.72
N HIS A 439 -23.97 0.17 -25.69
CA HIS A 439 -23.41 -0.39 -24.45
C HIS A 439 -24.30 -0.05 -23.26
N SER A 440 -24.63 -1.05 -22.44
CA SER A 440 -25.38 -0.85 -21.19
C SER A 440 -24.47 -1.09 -20.00
N ILE A 441 -24.20 -0.04 -19.24
CA ILE A 441 -23.22 -0.02 -18.16
C ILE A 441 -23.96 0.02 -16.82
N PRO A 442 -23.97 -1.07 -16.04
CA PRO A 442 -24.70 -1.13 -14.77
C PRO A 442 -24.03 -0.27 -13.69
N SER A 443 -24.81 0.11 -12.67
CA SER A 443 -24.31 0.89 -11.53
C SER A 443 -23.16 0.20 -10.75
N LYS A 444 -23.07 -1.13 -10.83
CA LYS A 444 -21.96 -1.92 -10.24
C LYS A 444 -20.60 -1.63 -10.87
N SER A 445 -20.56 -1.09 -12.09
CA SER A 445 -19.33 -0.67 -12.77
C SER A 445 -18.83 0.71 -12.32
N PHE A 446 -19.51 1.32 -11.34
CA PHE A 446 -19.16 2.62 -10.78
C PHE A 446 -18.84 2.49 -9.30
N SER A 447 -17.89 3.30 -8.83
CA SER A 447 -17.51 3.44 -7.43
C SER A 447 -17.98 4.78 -6.89
N SER A 448 -18.48 4.83 -5.65
CA SER A 448 -18.71 6.10 -4.94
C SER A 448 -17.73 6.31 -3.80
N LEU A 449 -17.47 7.58 -3.52
CA LEU A 449 -16.67 7.96 -2.35
C LEU A 449 -17.47 7.71 -1.06
N HIS A 450 -16.81 7.21 -0.02
CA HIS A 450 -17.40 6.92 1.30
C HIS A 450 -18.53 5.87 1.29
N GLU A 451 -18.52 4.94 0.31
CA GLU A 451 -19.56 3.93 0.16
C GLU A 451 -19.72 3.03 1.40
N LYS A 452 -18.61 2.75 2.09
CA LYS A 452 -18.56 1.86 3.27
C LYS A 452 -18.58 2.63 4.59
N ASP A 453 -18.67 3.95 4.55
CA ASP A 453 -18.58 4.78 5.75
C ASP A 453 -19.92 4.80 6.48
N LEU A 454 -19.84 4.62 7.80
CA LEU A 454 -20.98 4.78 8.68
C LEU A 454 -21.22 6.25 8.95
N ASP A 455 -22.48 6.60 9.02
CA ASP A 455 -22.90 7.94 9.35
C ASP A 455 -22.73 8.20 10.86
N GLN A 456 -22.02 9.28 11.18
CA GLN A 456 -21.72 9.66 12.56
C GLN A 456 -22.94 10.22 13.30
N ASP A 457 -23.86 10.91 12.59
CA ASP A 457 -25.08 11.43 13.21
C ASP A 457 -26.16 10.35 13.32
N PHE A 458 -26.07 9.29 12.51
CA PHE A 458 -27.01 8.15 12.51
C PHE A 458 -26.25 6.81 12.57
N PRO A 459 -25.78 6.40 13.77
CA PRO A 459 -25.02 5.16 13.95
C PRO A 459 -25.73 3.94 13.36
N GLY A 460 -24.97 3.06 12.70
CA GLY A 460 -25.48 1.85 12.07
C GLY A 460 -26.07 2.04 10.67
N ARG A 461 -26.07 3.27 10.12
CA ARG A 461 -26.49 3.56 8.75
C ARG A 461 -25.32 3.96 7.88
N LEU A 462 -25.33 3.53 6.62
CA LEU A 462 -24.35 3.94 5.62
C LEU A 462 -24.73 5.27 4.95
N LEU A 463 -23.76 5.92 4.34
CA LEU A 463 -23.99 7.09 3.47
C LEU A 463 -24.57 6.69 2.10
N TRP A 464 -24.23 5.49 1.63
CA TRP A 464 -24.66 4.89 0.37
C TRP A 464 -25.18 3.47 0.61
N TYR A 465 -26.08 3.01 -0.25
CA TYR A 465 -26.51 1.61 -0.26
C TYR A 465 -26.39 1.01 -1.65
N ARG A 466 -25.82 -0.19 -1.75
CA ARG A 466 -25.97 -1.05 -2.92
C ARG A 466 -27.16 -1.97 -2.71
N GLU A 467 -28.23 -1.73 -3.45
CA GLU A 467 -29.51 -2.40 -3.23
C GLU A 467 -29.83 -3.35 -4.38
N PRO A 468 -30.22 -4.60 -4.09
CA PRO A 468 -30.75 -5.50 -5.11
C PRO A 468 -32.11 -4.98 -5.60
N VAL A 469 -32.34 -5.05 -6.91
CA VAL A 469 -33.64 -4.67 -7.50
C VAL A 469 -34.53 -5.90 -7.62
N GLY A 470 -35.80 -5.76 -7.23
CA GLY A 470 -36.83 -6.79 -7.46
C GLY A 470 -37.38 -6.72 -8.88
N ASP A 471 -38.34 -7.61 -9.18
CA ASP A 471 -38.96 -7.74 -10.51
C ASP A 471 -39.63 -6.45 -11.01
N ASN A 472 -40.10 -5.61 -10.09
CA ASN A 472 -40.67 -4.30 -10.42
C ASN A 472 -39.61 -3.22 -10.74
N GLY A 473 -38.31 -3.56 -10.66
CA GLY A 473 -37.18 -2.67 -10.95
C GLY A 473 -36.83 -1.70 -9.82
N TYR A 474 -37.40 -1.86 -8.62
CA TYR A 474 -37.10 -1.05 -7.44
C TYR A 474 -36.49 -1.93 -6.35
N PRO A 475 -35.81 -1.35 -5.34
CA PRO A 475 -35.30 -2.12 -4.22
C PRO A 475 -36.38 -2.98 -3.55
N LEU A 476 -35.99 -4.16 -3.07
CA LEU A 476 -36.89 -5.07 -2.37
C LEU A 476 -37.63 -4.35 -1.23
N GLY A 477 -38.96 -4.54 -1.14
CA GLY A 477 -39.82 -3.89 -0.14
C GLY A 477 -40.25 -2.45 -0.47
N THR A 478 -39.93 -1.93 -1.66
CA THR A 478 -40.43 -0.62 -2.13
C THR A 478 -41.83 -0.75 -2.72
N THR A 479 -42.81 -0.01 -2.18
CA THR A 479 -44.16 0.07 -2.76
C THR A 479 -44.19 1.13 -3.86
N VAL A 480 -44.49 0.72 -5.09
CA VAL A 480 -44.62 1.63 -6.24
C VAL A 480 -46.10 1.93 -6.45
N GLU A 481 -46.45 3.20 -6.62
CA GLU A 481 -47.85 3.55 -6.92
C GLU A 481 -48.23 3.05 -8.33
N PRO A 482 -49.44 2.50 -8.54
CA PRO A 482 -49.83 1.89 -9.82
C PRO A 482 -49.69 2.80 -11.04
N HIS A 483 -49.86 4.11 -10.86
CA HIS A 483 -49.73 5.08 -11.95
C HIS A 483 -48.26 5.28 -12.38
N ILE A 484 -47.29 5.12 -11.49
CA ILE A 484 -45.86 5.15 -11.83
C ILE A 484 -45.45 3.83 -12.48
N GLU A 485 -45.93 2.71 -11.94
CA GLU A 485 -45.61 1.39 -12.49
C GLU A 485 -46.17 1.19 -13.91
N SER A 486 -47.38 1.70 -14.19
CA SER A 486 -48.02 1.59 -15.51
C SER A 486 -47.49 2.57 -16.57
N GLN A 487 -46.95 3.72 -16.16
CA GLN A 487 -46.44 4.74 -17.07
C GLN A 487 -44.94 4.66 -17.33
N ASN A 488 -44.18 4.00 -16.44
CA ASN A 488 -42.73 4.04 -16.48
C ASN A 488 -42.12 2.77 -17.09
N SER A 489 -41.70 2.88 -18.35
CA SER A 489 -40.99 1.82 -19.08
C SER A 489 -39.50 1.74 -18.76
N VAL A 490 -38.93 2.74 -18.06
CA VAL A 490 -37.50 2.79 -17.73
C VAL A 490 -37.21 1.91 -16.52
N LYS A 491 -36.13 1.13 -16.61
CA LYS A 491 -35.63 0.26 -15.55
C LYS A 491 -34.12 0.48 -15.35
N PRO A 492 -33.58 0.23 -14.15
CA PRO A 492 -32.15 0.28 -13.90
C PRO A 492 -31.42 -0.80 -14.73
N ILE A 493 -30.13 -0.58 -14.97
CA ILE A 493 -29.30 -1.50 -15.74
C ILE A 493 -28.69 -2.53 -14.79
N GLY A 494 -29.10 -3.78 -14.94
CA GLY A 494 -28.67 -4.90 -14.12
C GLY A 494 -29.46 -5.06 -12.82
N GLU A 495 -28.93 -5.87 -11.92
CA GLU A 495 -29.65 -6.37 -10.73
C GLU A 495 -29.35 -5.57 -9.45
N THR A 496 -28.52 -4.53 -9.54
CA THR A 496 -28.10 -3.73 -8.38
C THR A 496 -28.10 -2.25 -8.74
N ILE A 497 -28.54 -1.42 -7.80
CA ILE A 497 -28.50 0.04 -7.90
C ILE A 497 -27.63 0.63 -6.81
N LEU A 498 -27.15 1.85 -7.02
CA LEU A 498 -26.43 2.62 -6.02
C LEU A 498 -27.33 3.76 -5.53
N THR A 499 -27.79 3.68 -4.28
CA THR A 499 -28.67 4.68 -3.67
C THR A 499 -27.89 5.61 -2.77
N CYS A 500 -28.02 6.92 -3.00
CA CYS A 500 -27.42 7.96 -2.16
C CYS A 500 -28.38 8.31 -1.02
N ARG A 501 -28.08 7.89 0.21
CA ARG A 501 -28.84 8.31 1.39
C ARG A 501 -28.55 9.77 1.69
N ARG A 502 -27.30 10.06 2.05
CA ARG A 502 -26.77 11.40 2.20
C ARG A 502 -25.25 11.42 2.17
N ILE A 503 -24.68 12.44 1.56
CA ILE A 503 -23.24 12.70 1.54
C ILE A 503 -22.98 14.20 1.41
N VAL A 504 -21.82 14.69 1.87
CA VAL A 504 -21.42 16.09 1.67
C VAL A 504 -20.61 16.25 0.37
N ASN A 505 -19.80 15.25 0.03
CA ASN A 505 -18.94 15.24 -1.15
C ASN A 505 -19.39 14.15 -2.14
N LEU A 506 -20.29 14.51 -3.06
CA LEU A 506 -20.88 13.56 -4.01
C LEU A 506 -19.97 13.31 -5.20
N GLN A 507 -19.48 12.07 -5.30
CA GLN A 507 -18.70 11.59 -6.43
C GLN A 507 -19.03 10.12 -6.71
N ILE A 508 -19.52 9.85 -7.92
CA ILE A 508 -19.69 8.52 -8.49
C ILE A 508 -18.83 8.47 -9.75
N ARG A 509 -17.90 7.52 -9.84
CA ARG A 509 -16.90 7.44 -10.93
C ARG A 509 -16.94 6.06 -11.59
N GLY A 510 -16.83 6.02 -12.91
CA GLY A 510 -16.77 4.79 -13.70
C GLY A 510 -15.63 4.85 -14.71
N HIS A 511 -14.79 3.81 -14.72
CA HIS A 511 -13.77 3.54 -15.74
C HIS A 511 -14.21 2.30 -16.50
N ILE A 512 -14.69 2.51 -17.72
CA ILE A 512 -15.33 1.46 -18.51
C ILE A 512 -14.39 1.12 -19.66
N LYS A 513 -14.06 -0.16 -19.79
CA LYS A 513 -13.22 -0.70 -20.86
C LYS A 513 -14.05 -1.48 -21.85
N TRP A 514 -13.43 -1.84 -22.98
CA TRP A 514 -14.02 -2.71 -23.99
C TRP A 514 -15.21 -2.06 -24.72
N ILE A 515 -15.20 -0.72 -24.82
CA ILE A 515 -16.18 0.03 -25.61
C ILE A 515 -15.63 0.19 -27.03
N ASP A 516 -16.45 -0.13 -28.03
CA ASP A 516 -16.05 -0.01 -29.43
C ASP A 516 -15.67 1.46 -29.75
N PRO A 517 -14.57 1.75 -30.47
CA PRO A 517 -14.17 3.12 -30.78
C PRO A 517 -15.27 3.85 -31.57
N GLY A 518 -15.58 5.09 -31.18
CA GLY A 518 -16.66 5.84 -31.81
C GLY A 518 -17.24 6.95 -30.95
N ARG A 519 -18.31 7.56 -31.48
CA ARG A 519 -19.10 8.58 -30.79
C ARG A 519 -20.39 7.99 -30.27
N TYR A 520 -20.71 8.31 -29.02
CA TYR A 520 -21.90 7.81 -28.34
C TYR A 520 -22.68 8.95 -27.68
N ARG A 521 -24.00 8.84 -27.66
CA ARG A 521 -24.86 9.62 -26.76
C ARG A 521 -25.00 8.85 -25.45
N SER A 522 -24.78 9.52 -24.32
CA SER A 522 -25.01 8.90 -23.01
C SER A 522 -26.43 9.17 -22.52
N GLN A 523 -27.06 8.14 -21.96
CA GLN A 523 -28.33 8.22 -21.23
C GLN A 523 -28.11 7.70 -19.82
N TRP A 524 -28.37 8.54 -18.82
CA TRP A 524 -28.09 8.25 -17.43
C TRP A 524 -29.38 7.88 -16.71
N VAL A 525 -29.42 6.70 -16.11
CA VAL A 525 -30.62 6.18 -15.46
C VAL A 525 -30.60 6.58 -13.99
N PHE A 526 -31.55 7.42 -13.59
CA PHE A 526 -31.71 7.89 -12.22
C PHE A 526 -33.12 7.61 -11.72
N TRP A 527 -33.25 7.51 -10.40
CA TRP A 527 -34.55 7.60 -9.72
C TRP A 527 -34.44 8.70 -8.68
N PHE A 528 -35.18 9.79 -8.87
CA PHE A 528 -35.24 10.91 -7.95
C PHE A 528 -36.49 10.81 -7.08
N PHE A 529 -36.31 10.57 -5.79
CA PHE A 529 -37.40 10.46 -4.83
C PHE A 529 -37.41 11.68 -3.90
N ALA A 530 -38.60 12.22 -3.67
CA ALA A 530 -38.85 13.34 -2.77
C ALA A 530 -40.12 13.07 -1.96
N GLY A 531 -40.13 13.52 -0.70
CA GLY A 531 -41.22 13.32 0.25
C GLY A 531 -42.62 13.52 -0.34
N LYS A 532 -43.62 12.76 0.11
CA LYS A 532 -45.02 12.78 -0.40
C LYS A 532 -45.65 14.16 -0.46
N ASN A 533 -45.30 15.04 0.48
CA ASN A 533 -45.84 16.39 0.54
C ASN A 533 -45.10 17.41 -0.37
N CYS A 534 -44.01 16.99 -1.03
CA CYS A 534 -43.24 17.86 -1.92
C CYS A 534 -44.16 18.42 -3.01
N PRO A 535 -44.12 19.74 -3.29
CA PRO A 535 -44.97 20.35 -4.30
C PRO A 535 -44.92 19.58 -5.62
N SER A 536 -46.07 19.43 -6.27
CA SER A 536 -46.18 18.74 -7.56
C SER A 536 -45.22 19.36 -8.59
N SER A 537 -44.84 18.60 -9.63
CA SER A 537 -43.91 19.08 -10.66
C SER A 537 -44.36 20.36 -11.38
N SER A 538 -45.64 20.75 -11.29
CA SER A 538 -46.17 22.01 -11.82
C SER A 538 -45.96 23.23 -10.89
N GLN A 539 -45.42 23.05 -9.69
CA GLN A 539 -45.21 24.10 -8.68
C GLN A 539 -43.73 24.19 -8.28
N SER A 540 -43.25 25.41 -8.03
CA SER A 540 -41.90 25.62 -7.50
C SER A 540 -41.82 25.14 -6.05
N VAL A 541 -40.72 24.47 -5.68
CA VAL A 541 -40.46 24.06 -4.30
C VAL A 541 -39.88 25.25 -3.53
N PRO A 542 -40.51 25.73 -2.44
CA PRO A 542 -39.95 26.81 -1.63
C PRO A 542 -38.62 26.38 -0.98
N PRO A 543 -37.64 27.29 -0.81
CA PRO A 543 -36.33 26.98 -0.21
C PRO A 543 -36.38 26.41 1.23
N CYS A 544 -37.49 26.61 1.95
CA CYS A 544 -37.69 26.24 3.35
C CYS A 544 -38.88 25.30 3.57
N TRP A 545 -39.35 24.63 2.52
CA TRP A 545 -40.54 23.78 2.58
C TRP A 545 -40.32 22.51 3.43
N SER A 546 -41.36 22.08 4.17
CA SER A 546 -41.37 20.92 5.09
C SER A 546 -42.55 19.95 4.86
N PRO A 547 -42.36 18.61 4.79
CA PRO A 547 -43.47 17.66 4.84
C PRO A 547 -44.08 17.57 6.24
N ASP A 548 -45.41 17.62 6.33
CA ASP A 548 -46.16 17.24 7.53
C ASP A 548 -46.56 15.74 7.50
N GLY A 549 -46.15 15.01 8.53
CA GLY A 549 -46.44 13.60 8.89
C GLY A 549 -47.29 12.66 8.00
N SER A 550 -46.79 11.43 7.79
CA SER A 550 -47.35 10.12 8.24
C SER A 550 -46.46 9.00 7.63
N PRO A 551 -46.25 7.84 8.28
CA PRO A 551 -45.29 6.83 7.82
C PRO A 551 -45.91 5.83 6.83
N GLU A 552 -45.98 6.16 5.54
CA GLU A 552 -46.37 5.19 4.49
C GLU A 552 -45.19 4.93 3.54
N ASN A 553 -44.70 3.68 3.45
CA ASN A 553 -43.56 3.28 2.61
C ASN A 553 -43.91 3.27 1.11
N THR A 554 -44.13 4.45 0.54
CA THR A 554 -44.42 4.71 -0.88
C THR A 554 -43.15 5.12 -1.62
N ILE A 555 -43.14 5.08 -2.95
CA ILE A 555 -42.02 5.58 -3.78
C ILE A 555 -41.65 7.05 -3.50
N ARG A 556 -42.55 7.84 -2.88
CA ARG A 556 -42.32 9.22 -2.43
C ARG A 556 -41.74 9.31 -1.01
N GLU A 557 -41.79 8.23 -0.24
CA GLU A 557 -41.26 8.13 1.13
C GLU A 557 -40.27 6.97 1.20
N ARG A 558 -38.99 7.26 0.96
CA ARG A 558 -37.94 6.24 0.97
C ARG A 558 -37.50 5.92 2.40
N TYR A 559 -37.59 4.64 2.77
CA TYR A 559 -36.98 4.09 3.97
C TYR A 559 -35.69 3.35 3.62
N PHE A 560 -34.65 3.57 4.41
CA PHE A 560 -33.34 2.95 4.21
C PHE A 560 -33.14 1.76 5.16
N PRO A 561 -32.48 0.69 4.71
CA PRO A 561 -32.15 -0.44 5.57
C PRO A 561 -31.14 -0.02 6.65
N ALA A 562 -31.23 -0.65 7.82
CA ALA A 562 -30.19 -0.57 8.85
C ALA A 562 -29.24 -1.75 8.66
N ASP A 563 -27.93 -1.50 8.56
CA ASP A 563 -26.99 -2.57 8.24
C ASP A 563 -26.48 -3.31 9.48
N LEU A 564 -26.64 -2.80 10.70
CA LEU A 564 -26.16 -3.46 11.91
C LEU A 564 -27.01 -3.12 13.15
N ILE A 565 -27.33 -4.19 13.91
CA ILE A 565 -27.97 -4.26 15.24
C ILE A 565 -29.51 -4.27 15.23
N GLU A 566 -30.01 -5.30 15.91
CA GLU A 566 -31.37 -5.63 16.34
C GLU A 566 -32.14 -4.52 17.11
N MET A 567 -32.02 -3.25 16.73
CA MET A 567 -32.74 -2.16 17.39
C MET A 567 -33.25 -1.12 16.41
N GLY A 568 -34.53 -1.27 16.05
CA GLY A 568 -35.37 -0.17 15.58
C GLY A 568 -36.19 -0.47 14.33
N LYS A 569 -37.47 -0.09 14.36
CA LYS A 569 -38.31 -0.01 13.15
C LYS A 569 -37.65 0.94 12.14
N PRO A 570 -37.87 0.76 10.82
CA PRO A 570 -37.44 1.72 9.80
C PRO A 570 -37.87 3.14 10.21
N MET A 571 -36.91 4.03 10.47
CA MET A 571 -37.19 5.45 10.75
C MET A 571 -36.93 6.27 9.48
N PRO A 572 -37.83 7.21 9.13
CA PRO A 572 -37.61 8.12 8.02
C PRO A 572 -36.38 8.99 8.32
N ASP A 573 -35.41 8.98 7.41
CA ASP A 573 -34.32 9.96 7.47
C ASP A 573 -34.81 11.31 6.94
N SER A 574 -34.25 12.37 7.51
CA SER A 574 -34.52 13.78 7.18
C SER A 574 -34.74 13.98 5.66
N PRO A 575 -35.97 14.31 5.19
CA PRO A 575 -36.40 14.21 3.80
C PRO A 575 -35.89 15.34 2.87
N TRP A 576 -34.73 15.93 3.18
CA TRP A 576 -34.37 17.29 2.74
C TRP A 576 -33.37 17.38 1.60
N PHE A 577 -33.20 16.31 0.82
CA PHE A 577 -32.20 16.33 -0.23
C PHE A 577 -32.84 16.59 -1.59
N TYR A 578 -32.52 17.76 -2.13
CA TYR A 578 -32.86 18.16 -3.49
C TYR A 578 -31.59 18.00 -4.34
N PRO A 579 -31.38 16.85 -5.00
CA PRO A 579 -30.18 16.59 -5.79
C PRO A 579 -30.23 17.32 -7.14
N TRP A 580 -30.49 18.62 -7.11
CA TRP A 580 -30.31 19.49 -8.26
C TRP A 580 -28.84 19.90 -8.39
N ASN A 581 -28.49 20.37 -9.58
CA ASN A 581 -27.13 20.67 -10.02
C ASN A 581 -26.18 19.45 -9.92
N LEU A 582 -26.72 18.23 -10.08
CA LEU A 582 -25.87 17.08 -10.40
C LEU A 582 -25.26 17.28 -11.79
N ARG A 583 -24.02 16.87 -11.95
CA ARG A 583 -23.26 16.96 -13.19
C ARG A 583 -22.93 15.56 -13.65
N CYS A 584 -23.41 15.21 -14.83
CA CYS A 584 -22.98 14.00 -15.54
C CYS A 584 -21.87 14.41 -16.50
N SER A 585 -20.66 13.90 -16.28
CA SER A 585 -19.47 14.25 -17.05
C SER A 585 -18.90 13.02 -17.75
N ALA A 586 -18.40 13.22 -18.95
CA ALA A 586 -17.70 12.19 -19.73
C ALA A 586 -16.49 12.78 -20.44
N GLY A 587 -15.39 12.03 -20.49
CA GLY A 587 -14.18 12.46 -21.17
C GLY A 587 -13.06 11.43 -21.03
N ARG A 588 -11.85 11.80 -21.45
CA ARG A 588 -10.65 11.07 -21.07
C ARG A 588 -10.24 11.44 -19.65
N ALA A 589 -9.81 10.46 -18.87
CA ALA A 589 -9.22 10.73 -17.56
C ALA A 589 -7.79 11.24 -17.74
N ARG A 590 -7.37 12.21 -16.91
CA ARG A 590 -5.97 12.65 -16.84
C ARG A 590 -5.04 11.52 -16.38
N SER A 591 -5.57 10.64 -15.53
CA SER A 591 -4.89 9.45 -15.00
C SER A 591 -5.81 8.23 -15.10
N PRO A 592 -5.91 7.57 -16.29
CA PRO A 592 -6.78 6.41 -16.52
C PRO A 592 -6.74 5.35 -15.43
N ASN A 593 -5.53 4.96 -15.01
CA ASN A 593 -5.33 3.88 -14.06
C ASN A 593 -5.67 4.25 -12.60
N ASN A 594 -5.76 5.54 -12.26
CA ASN A 594 -6.12 6.01 -10.91
C ASN A 594 -7.48 6.74 -10.85
N PHE A 595 -8.18 6.89 -11.97
CA PHE A 595 -9.40 7.69 -12.06
C PHE A 595 -10.44 7.36 -10.97
N LEU A 596 -10.63 6.08 -10.64
CA LEU A 596 -11.58 5.64 -9.63
C LEU A 596 -11.16 6.00 -8.19
N GLY A 597 -9.85 5.97 -7.89
CA GLY A 597 -9.31 6.11 -6.53
C GLY A 597 -8.65 7.47 -6.24
N GLN A 598 -8.46 8.31 -7.26
CA GLN A 598 -7.76 9.59 -7.14
C GLN A 598 -8.39 10.49 -6.07
N PHE A 599 -7.59 10.84 -5.07
CA PHE A 599 -8.00 11.75 -4.02
C PHE A 599 -8.00 13.19 -4.54
N VAL A 600 -9.09 13.91 -4.30
CA VAL A 600 -9.21 15.34 -4.64
C VAL A 600 -9.71 16.07 -3.40
N ASP A 601 -8.91 17.00 -2.92
CA ASP A 601 -9.29 17.87 -1.82
C ASP A 601 -10.41 18.82 -2.27
N ALA A 602 -11.61 18.59 -1.74
CA ALA A 602 -12.81 19.32 -2.10
C ALA A 602 -12.83 20.75 -1.55
N ASP A 603 -12.11 21.03 -0.46
CA ASP A 603 -12.00 22.38 0.12
C ASP A 603 -11.09 23.27 -0.74
N ILE A 604 -10.08 22.68 -1.39
CA ILE A 604 -9.21 23.38 -2.33
C ILE A 604 -9.86 23.45 -3.71
N THR A 605 -10.43 22.33 -4.17
CA THR A 605 -11.00 22.21 -5.50
C THR A 605 -12.44 21.72 -5.46
N PRO A 606 -13.42 22.64 -5.43
CA PRO A 606 -14.83 22.28 -5.30
C PRO A 606 -15.40 21.63 -6.57
N ARG A 607 -14.73 21.76 -7.72
CA ARG A 607 -15.13 21.13 -8.99
C ARG A 607 -14.21 19.96 -9.35
N PHE A 608 -14.73 18.75 -9.27
CA PHE A 608 -13.96 17.53 -9.54
C PHE A 608 -13.63 17.26 -11.01
N PRO A 609 -14.55 17.43 -11.99
CA PRO A 609 -14.28 17.02 -13.37
C PRO A 609 -13.01 17.64 -13.98
N PRO A 610 -12.69 18.94 -13.82
CA PRO A 610 -11.44 19.51 -14.33
C PRO A 610 -10.15 18.88 -13.78
N GLN A 611 -10.19 18.33 -12.57
CA GLN A 611 -9.04 17.69 -11.92
C GLN A 611 -8.86 16.24 -12.36
N LEU A 612 -9.95 15.56 -12.70
CA LEU A 612 -9.96 14.13 -12.98
C LEU A 612 -9.98 13.83 -14.49
N LEU A 613 -10.60 14.71 -15.28
CA LEU A 613 -10.76 14.57 -16.72
C LEU A 613 -9.88 15.59 -17.47
N GLU A 614 -9.41 15.19 -18.64
CA GLU A 614 -8.62 16.01 -19.55
C GLU A 614 -9.41 17.21 -20.10
N ASP A 615 -8.69 18.21 -20.58
CA ASP A 615 -9.30 19.37 -21.23
C ASP A 615 -10.08 18.90 -22.47
N GLY A 616 -11.35 19.29 -22.57
CA GLY A 616 -12.27 18.81 -23.61
C GLY A 616 -13.31 17.78 -23.14
N TYR A 617 -13.32 17.40 -21.86
CA TYR A 617 -14.45 16.66 -21.29
C TYR A 617 -15.78 17.40 -21.49
N LYS A 618 -16.85 16.64 -21.68
CA LYS A 618 -18.21 17.16 -21.86
C LYS A 618 -18.99 16.94 -20.57
N GLU A 619 -19.88 17.87 -20.23
CA GLU A 619 -20.73 17.76 -19.05
C GLU A 619 -22.18 18.19 -19.35
N GLN A 620 -23.12 17.55 -18.66
CA GLN A 620 -24.53 17.91 -18.65
C GLN A 620 -24.98 18.12 -17.20
N VAL A 621 -25.64 19.25 -16.94
CA VAL A 621 -26.11 19.61 -15.60
C VAL A 621 -27.60 19.30 -15.46
N ILE A 622 -27.98 18.62 -14.38
CA ILE A 622 -29.36 18.40 -13.96
C ILE A 622 -29.77 19.56 -13.06
N GLY A 623 -30.12 20.70 -13.67
CA GLY A 623 -30.55 21.89 -12.94
C GLY A 623 -31.89 21.72 -12.22
N PRO A 624 -32.32 22.69 -11.40
CA PRO A 624 -33.56 22.60 -10.62
C PRO A 624 -34.80 22.34 -11.47
N GLY A 625 -34.89 22.95 -12.67
CA GLY A 625 -36.01 22.73 -13.58
C GLY A 625 -36.08 21.30 -14.11
N LEU A 626 -34.94 20.72 -14.51
CA LEU A 626 -34.88 19.36 -15.03
C LEU A 626 -35.14 18.33 -13.92
N TRP A 627 -34.53 18.52 -12.75
CA TRP A 627 -34.86 17.71 -11.56
C TRP A 627 -36.34 17.80 -11.21
N ASN A 628 -36.94 18.99 -11.31
CA ASN A 628 -38.36 19.22 -11.03
C ASN A 628 -39.29 18.44 -11.98
N THR A 629 -38.85 18.18 -13.21
CA THR A 629 -39.56 17.31 -14.17
C THR A 629 -39.46 15.83 -13.82
N PHE A 630 -38.35 15.38 -13.22
CA PHE A 630 -38.08 13.95 -12.98
C PHE A 630 -38.36 13.46 -11.55
N ARG A 631 -38.50 14.35 -10.57
CA ARG A 631 -38.80 13.93 -9.20
C ARG A 631 -40.12 13.16 -9.14
N ASN A 632 -40.17 12.08 -8.38
CA ASN A 632 -41.37 11.29 -8.11
C ASN A 632 -42.08 10.71 -9.36
N THR A 633 -41.40 10.62 -10.51
CA THR A 633 -41.92 9.94 -11.71
C THR A 633 -41.43 8.50 -11.85
N GLY A 634 -40.60 8.05 -10.90
CA GLY A 634 -39.94 6.74 -10.92
C GLY A 634 -38.54 6.81 -11.54
N TRP A 635 -38.13 5.74 -12.23
CA TRP A 635 -36.89 5.74 -13.01
C TRP A 635 -37.00 6.67 -14.22
N CYS A 636 -35.96 7.42 -14.53
CA CYS A 636 -35.91 8.31 -15.66
C CYS A 636 -34.56 8.20 -16.37
N GLU A 637 -34.60 8.31 -17.69
CA GLU A 637 -33.42 8.50 -18.51
C GLU A 637 -33.15 9.99 -18.64
N VAL A 638 -31.97 10.41 -18.16
CA VAL A 638 -31.50 11.77 -18.25
C VAL A 638 -30.45 11.82 -19.35
N PRO A 639 -30.68 12.60 -20.43
CA PRO A 639 -29.67 12.79 -21.46
C PRO A 639 -28.38 13.33 -20.85
N GLY A 640 -27.25 12.73 -21.21
CA GLY A 640 -25.92 13.14 -20.77
C GLY A 640 -25.07 13.70 -21.90
N PRO A 641 -23.79 14.00 -21.62
CA PRO A 641 -22.86 14.44 -22.64
C PRO A 641 -22.59 13.36 -23.70
N GLU A 642 -22.16 13.77 -24.88
CA GLU A 642 -21.58 12.84 -25.84
C GLU A 642 -20.27 12.24 -25.29
N VAL A 643 -20.03 10.97 -25.58
CA VAL A 643 -18.83 10.23 -25.18
C VAL A 643 -18.04 9.87 -26.43
N GLU A 644 -16.79 10.30 -26.48
CA GLU A 644 -15.84 9.94 -27.53
C GLU A 644 -14.91 8.86 -27.00
N VAL A 645 -14.95 7.69 -27.64
CA VAL A 645 -14.16 6.51 -27.29
C VAL A 645 -13.10 6.31 -28.35
N GLY A 646 -11.83 6.28 -27.92
CA GLY A 646 -10.69 6.08 -28.81
C GLY A 646 -10.42 4.62 -29.11
N SER A 647 -9.29 4.35 -29.79
CA SER A 647 -8.85 2.99 -30.11
C SER A 647 -8.48 2.13 -28.90
N ASP A 648 -8.29 2.76 -27.74
CA ASP A 648 -8.10 2.12 -26.43
C ASP A 648 -9.40 1.57 -25.84
N GLY A 649 -10.57 1.97 -26.38
CA GLY A 649 -11.88 1.47 -25.98
C GLY A 649 -12.25 1.76 -24.53
N GLU A 650 -11.67 2.82 -23.98
CA GLU A 650 -11.92 3.26 -22.61
C GLU A 650 -12.83 4.48 -22.59
N ALA A 651 -13.77 4.51 -21.63
CA ALA A 651 -14.65 5.62 -21.36
C ALA A 651 -14.66 5.93 -19.86
N PHE A 652 -14.51 7.21 -19.52
CA PHE A 652 -14.53 7.69 -18.14
C PHE A 652 -15.78 8.52 -17.91
N LEU A 653 -16.57 8.10 -16.94
CA LEU A 653 -17.91 8.63 -16.65
C LEU A 653 -17.97 9.06 -15.19
N MET A 654 -18.57 10.21 -14.91
CA MET A 654 -18.68 10.73 -13.55
C MET A 654 -20.05 11.36 -13.28
N VAL A 655 -20.64 11.06 -12.12
CA VAL A 655 -21.68 11.88 -11.50
C VAL A 655 -21.05 12.65 -10.35
N SER A 656 -21.20 13.97 -10.36
CA SER A 656 -20.64 14.83 -9.31
C SER A 656 -21.54 16.01 -9.01
N LYS A 657 -21.22 16.73 -7.93
CA LYS A 657 -21.77 18.04 -7.63
C LYS A 657 -20.64 18.93 -7.13
N ASP A 658 -20.75 20.23 -7.41
CA ASP A 658 -19.81 21.20 -6.85
C ASP A 658 -19.87 21.11 -5.32
N PHE A 659 -18.71 20.98 -4.69
CA PHE A 659 -18.63 20.77 -3.26
C PHE A 659 -19.20 21.97 -2.50
N GLU A 660 -20.22 21.69 -1.68
CA GLU A 660 -20.78 22.60 -0.69
C GLU A 660 -20.78 21.86 0.63
N ARG A 661 -20.60 22.58 1.76
CA ARG A 661 -20.73 22.00 3.10
C ARG A 661 -22.20 21.76 3.47
N LYS A 662 -22.92 21.03 2.60
CA LYS A 662 -24.33 20.68 2.71
C LYS A 662 -24.51 19.23 2.30
N TRP A 663 -25.38 18.55 3.02
CA TRP A 663 -25.78 17.20 2.69
C TRP A 663 -26.60 17.17 1.38
N ILE A 664 -26.29 16.21 0.52
CA ILE A 664 -27.03 15.84 -0.68
C ILE A 664 -27.33 14.34 -0.65
N GLY A 665 -28.47 13.94 -1.21
CA GLY A 665 -29.01 12.60 -1.24
C GLY A 665 -30.29 12.59 -2.07
N GLY A 666 -31.20 11.64 -1.82
CA GLY A 666 -32.53 11.67 -2.45
C GLY A 666 -32.56 11.16 -3.89
N PHE A 667 -31.60 10.32 -4.28
CA PHE A 667 -31.60 9.67 -5.58
C PHE A 667 -30.95 8.29 -5.55
N SER A 668 -31.36 7.45 -6.50
CA SER A 668 -30.67 6.22 -6.86
C SER A 668 -30.12 6.31 -8.28
N PHE A 669 -28.95 5.72 -8.48
CA PHE A 669 -28.27 5.63 -9.76
C PHE A 669 -28.35 4.20 -10.31
N GLY A 670 -28.94 4.06 -11.49
CA GLY A 670 -29.24 2.79 -12.15
C GLY A 670 -28.23 2.38 -13.24
N GLY A 671 -27.32 3.26 -13.64
CA GLY A 671 -26.32 3.00 -14.68
C GLY A 671 -26.38 3.97 -15.85
N VAL A 672 -25.65 3.66 -16.92
CA VAL A 672 -25.52 4.50 -18.13
C VAL A 672 -25.69 3.64 -19.38
N ARG A 673 -26.48 4.11 -20.35
CA ARG A 673 -26.46 3.57 -21.72
C ARG A 673 -25.64 4.48 -22.62
N LEU A 674 -24.84 3.88 -23.48
CA LEU A 674 -24.09 4.56 -24.53
C LEU A 674 -24.63 4.08 -25.87
N ASP A 675 -25.34 4.94 -26.59
CA ASP A 675 -25.91 4.62 -27.89
C ASP A 675 -25.06 5.28 -28.99
N PRO A 676 -24.59 4.55 -30.02
CA PRO A 676 -23.86 5.11 -31.14
C PRO A 676 -24.55 6.33 -31.77
N CYS A 677 -23.79 7.38 -32.07
CA CYS A 677 -24.31 8.64 -32.61
C CYS A 677 -24.84 8.55 -34.03
#